data_AF-C1EFL9-F1
#
_entry.id   AF-C1EFL9-F1
#
_cell.length_a   1.000
_cell.length_b   1.000
_cell.length_c   1.000
_cell.angle_alpha   90.00
_cell.angle_beta   90.00
_cell.angle_gamma   90.00
#
_symmetry.space_group_name_H-M   'P 1'
#
loop_
_entity.id
_entity.type
_entity.pdbx_description
1 polymer ?
#
loop_
_entity_poly.entity_id
_entity_poly.type
_entity_poly.pdbx_seq_one_letter_code
_entity_poly.pdbx_strand_id
1 'polypeptide(L)'
;MEVDTCDACAASASAFHDALEHRRAKLHARYGDGGGSLSQNPPRYLRFGDFPDAPAAAREAVQKACGPRGRWLRFSIKSVGVGDGEGGGLAFLALSGPGLDAEHIPGIQRPADEADTKALSTHLRRMCVAEAERIGVENLIDAFDETFDSGTTPERLQNDSGTSDESNDETRTTGDDPAAAFAARVCVEGWPGGSDGTGESPPGESPSPTIRDPPCRRARSSRKARALAAAADDAAALDRRSNAALRDVERTKASAARCGALAAEAGRKMSEAARGVGKDGAAYVIGGDTDASLGLQPSEMSAVRSCASLARALMQRGRATASADVKDVNWVDAVADYDLAAVAWPAYKAEAEYLGARAYARFDHPGGFASTDPNSDETVGVDRHARLLRASRRAANAVKSDATDPDARITFADVAALVREDADALEQYRYASGLLPLAGERSAAVATSRAAASSAVAHQFATYLRQMEKFESLAENRTLVAKMAETRIEAEVLGRKRSLQAAEDILAALTQAPTRRRHVAMAAAAVVYSAWMAEPVDVRAAEAGPTIGAECDDDRPPVGCYGVMLNHARNMMELELWELARQAAHYAVKAKGEKWKKKKDAGEIISEAERKMEAAVGGSRSAADANAGKRWREKVREQLRASGAENLHAAIHQDLHDEHDEL
;
A
#
# COMPACT_ATOMS: atom_id res chain seq x y z
N MET A 1 -3.18 -21.06 23.71
CA MET A 1 -3.74 -20.09 22.76
C MET A 1 -4.18 -20.84 21.53
N GLU A 2 -5.48 -21.02 21.36
CA GLU A 2 -6.06 -21.77 20.26
C GLU A 2 -6.81 -20.80 19.35
N VAL A 3 -6.19 -20.47 18.23
CA VAL A 3 -6.80 -19.76 17.10
C VAL A 3 -7.39 -20.82 16.17
N ASP A 4 -8.54 -20.55 15.54
CA ASP A 4 -9.10 -21.44 14.53
C ASP A 4 -8.00 -21.74 13.48
N THR A 5 -7.64 -23.01 13.32
CA THR A 5 -6.57 -23.44 12.41
C THR A 5 -6.85 -23.01 10.98
N CYS A 6 -8.13 -22.84 10.61
CA CYS A 6 -8.53 -22.30 9.33
C CYS A 6 -8.24 -20.83 9.16
N ASP A 7 -8.48 -20.02 10.19
CA ASP A 7 -8.17 -18.60 10.15
C ASP A 7 -6.66 -18.38 10.15
N ALA A 8 -5.92 -19.18 10.93
CA ALA A 8 -4.46 -19.14 10.95
C ALA A 8 -3.86 -19.58 9.60
N CYS A 9 -4.44 -20.60 8.94
CA CYS A 9 -4.03 -21.01 7.59
C CYS A 9 -4.33 -19.91 6.57
N ALA A 10 -5.55 -19.34 6.57
CA ALA A 10 -5.92 -18.27 5.65
C ALA A 10 -5.03 -17.03 5.82
N ALA A 11 -4.70 -16.64 7.06
CA ALA A 11 -3.78 -15.54 7.35
C ALA A 11 -2.36 -15.80 6.82
N SER A 12 -1.92 -17.06 6.85
CA SER A 12 -0.64 -17.51 6.31
C SER A 12 -0.64 -17.56 4.78
N ALA A 13 -1.69 -18.10 4.17
CA ALA A 13 -1.87 -18.14 2.73
C ALA A 13 -1.92 -16.72 2.13
N SER A 14 -2.64 -15.80 2.77
CA SER A 14 -2.61 -14.38 2.38
C SER A 14 -1.19 -13.78 2.48
N ALA A 15 -0.40 -14.16 3.49
CA ALA A 15 0.99 -13.70 3.61
C ALA A 15 1.89 -14.26 2.50
N PHE A 16 1.69 -15.53 2.12
CA PHE A 16 2.42 -16.16 1.02
C PHE A 16 2.06 -15.55 -0.32
N HIS A 17 0.78 -15.42 -0.62
CA HIS A 17 0.30 -14.80 -1.85
C HIS A 17 0.89 -13.40 -2.03
N ASP A 18 0.78 -12.55 -1.01
CA ASP A 18 1.35 -11.20 -0.99
C ASP A 18 2.88 -11.19 -1.19
N ALA A 19 3.60 -12.11 -0.54
CA ALA A 19 5.04 -12.20 -0.70
C ALA A 19 5.48 -12.75 -2.07
N LEU A 20 4.72 -13.68 -2.64
CA LEU A 20 4.93 -14.24 -3.98
C LEU A 20 4.61 -13.19 -5.04
N GLU A 21 3.51 -12.45 -4.89
CA GLU A 21 3.14 -11.35 -5.76
C GLU A 21 4.21 -10.25 -5.78
N HIS A 22 4.80 -9.92 -4.63
CA HIS A 22 5.92 -8.98 -4.56
C HIS A 22 7.14 -9.46 -5.35
N ARG A 23 7.36 -10.78 -5.42
CA ARG A 23 8.43 -11.35 -6.23
C ARG A 23 8.08 -11.39 -7.70
N ARG A 24 6.85 -11.77 -8.01
CA ARG A 24 6.31 -11.78 -9.36
C ARG A 24 6.44 -10.39 -9.99
N ALA A 25 6.00 -9.34 -9.30
CA ALA A 25 6.13 -7.95 -9.76
C ALA A 25 7.59 -7.55 -10.08
N LYS A 26 8.55 -7.97 -9.25
CA LYS A 26 9.99 -7.72 -9.50
C LYS A 26 10.55 -8.50 -10.68
N LEU A 27 10.10 -9.74 -10.86
CA LEU A 27 10.50 -10.56 -12.00
C LEU A 27 9.88 -10.03 -13.29
N HIS A 28 8.61 -9.60 -13.26
CA HIS A 28 7.97 -8.92 -14.38
C HIS A 28 8.67 -7.61 -14.75
N ALA A 29 9.04 -6.78 -13.76
CA ALA A 29 9.79 -5.55 -14.04
C ALA A 29 11.11 -5.81 -14.81
N ARG A 30 11.69 -7.01 -14.65
CA ARG A 30 12.91 -7.46 -15.34
C ARG A 30 12.62 -8.15 -16.67
N TYR A 31 11.71 -9.12 -16.69
CA TYR A 31 11.53 -10.08 -17.78
C TYR A 31 10.26 -9.85 -18.61
N GLY A 32 9.38 -8.94 -18.21
CA GLY A 32 8.12 -8.65 -18.88
C GLY A 32 7.00 -9.64 -18.57
N ASP A 33 5.83 -9.36 -19.14
CA ASP A 33 4.62 -10.19 -18.99
C ASP A 33 4.58 -11.34 -20.00
N GLY A 34 5.47 -11.39 -21.00
CA GLY A 34 5.44 -12.40 -22.05
C GLY A 34 6.38 -12.06 -23.20
N GLY A 35 7.51 -12.75 -23.27
CA GLY A 35 8.37 -12.80 -24.46
C GLY A 35 7.72 -13.71 -25.51
N GLY A 36 6.73 -13.17 -26.22
CA GLY A 36 6.17 -13.80 -27.40
C GLY A 36 5.85 -12.71 -28.40
N SER A 37 6.56 -12.69 -29.52
CA SER A 37 6.16 -12.03 -30.76
C SER A 37 4.63 -11.89 -30.86
N LEU A 38 4.14 -10.69 -31.20
CA LEU A 38 2.75 -10.39 -31.60
C LEU A 38 2.15 -11.39 -32.63
N SER A 39 2.97 -12.31 -33.16
CA SER A 39 2.57 -13.46 -33.97
C SER A 39 1.87 -14.60 -33.22
N GLN A 40 1.97 -14.73 -31.89
CA GLN A 40 1.22 -15.75 -31.14
C GLN A 40 -0.04 -15.14 -30.55
N ASN A 41 -1.18 -15.56 -31.10
CA ASN A 41 -2.49 -15.13 -30.67
C ASN A 41 -3.18 -16.31 -29.95
N PRO A 42 -3.49 -16.20 -28.64
CA PRO A 42 -3.30 -15.05 -27.74
C PRO A 42 -1.89 -14.96 -27.11
N PRO A 43 -1.47 -13.77 -26.62
CA PRO A 43 -0.24 -13.60 -25.87
C PRO A 43 -0.29 -14.44 -24.59
N ARG A 44 0.77 -15.23 -24.35
CA ARG A 44 0.87 -16.08 -23.16
C ARG A 44 1.50 -15.24 -22.04
N TYR A 45 0.69 -14.90 -21.02
CA TYR A 45 1.22 -14.29 -19.80
C TYR A 45 2.19 -15.27 -19.12
N LEU A 46 3.41 -14.83 -18.83
CA LEU A 46 4.39 -15.61 -18.07
C LEU A 46 3.87 -15.81 -16.66
N ARG A 47 3.76 -17.08 -16.26
CA ARG A 47 3.43 -17.48 -14.90
C ARG A 47 4.64 -17.25 -13.99
N PHE A 48 4.42 -17.20 -12.68
CA PHE A 48 5.53 -17.02 -11.74
C PHE A 48 6.54 -18.18 -11.84
N GLY A 49 6.08 -19.42 -12.00
CA GLY A 49 6.92 -20.60 -12.20
C GLY A 49 7.66 -20.65 -13.54
N ASP A 50 7.30 -19.82 -14.51
CA ASP A 50 8.00 -19.75 -15.81
C ASP A 50 9.34 -19.01 -15.69
N PHE A 51 9.52 -18.16 -14.66
CA PHE A 51 10.77 -17.44 -14.47
C PHE A 51 11.91 -18.36 -14.00
N PRO A 52 13.14 -18.19 -14.51
CA PRO A 52 14.28 -19.03 -14.13
C PRO A 52 14.62 -18.93 -12.62
N ASP A 53 14.37 -17.78 -12.00
CA ASP A 53 14.68 -17.51 -10.59
C ASP A 53 13.52 -17.86 -9.62
N ALA A 54 12.41 -18.44 -10.11
CA ALA A 54 11.17 -18.60 -9.35
C ALA A 54 11.35 -19.40 -8.03
N PRO A 55 12.03 -20.55 -7.98
CA PRO A 55 12.20 -21.30 -6.73
C PRO A 55 13.01 -20.54 -5.67
N ALA A 56 14.05 -19.81 -6.09
CA ALA A 56 14.85 -18.99 -5.18
C ALA A 56 14.04 -17.79 -4.67
N ALA A 57 13.29 -17.13 -5.56
CA ALA A 57 12.40 -16.02 -5.22
C ALA A 57 11.28 -16.45 -4.26
N ALA A 58 10.67 -17.62 -4.46
CA ALA A 58 9.64 -18.19 -3.61
C ALA A 58 10.16 -18.52 -2.20
N ARG A 59 11.36 -19.10 -2.07
CA ARG A 59 12.02 -19.31 -0.76
C ARG A 59 12.19 -17.99 -0.01
N GLU A 60 12.67 -16.95 -0.69
CA GLU A 60 12.83 -15.63 -0.09
C GLU A 60 11.47 -14.96 0.22
N ALA A 61 10.42 -15.27 -0.54
CA ALA A 61 9.05 -14.82 -0.27
C ALA A 61 8.51 -15.43 1.03
N VAL A 62 8.58 -16.76 1.17
CA VAL A 62 8.15 -17.49 2.38
C VAL A 62 8.87 -16.97 3.63
N GLN A 63 10.19 -16.79 3.57
CA GLN A 63 10.96 -16.26 4.69
C GLN A 63 10.48 -14.86 5.10
N LYS A 64 10.15 -14.01 4.11
CA LYS A 64 9.65 -12.64 4.38
C LYS A 64 8.19 -12.62 4.84
N ALA A 65 7.37 -13.57 4.41
CA ALA A 65 5.98 -13.73 4.85
C ALA A 65 5.92 -14.08 6.34
N CYS A 66 6.65 -15.10 6.77
CA CYS A 66 6.63 -15.57 8.18
C CYS A 66 7.61 -14.83 9.11
N GLY A 67 8.42 -13.92 8.56
CA GLY A 67 9.41 -13.14 9.30
C GLY A 67 8.82 -12.22 10.38
N PRO A 68 9.67 -11.57 11.19
CA PRO A 68 9.26 -10.70 12.30
C PRO A 68 8.73 -9.34 11.84
N ARG A 69 7.81 -9.33 10.88
CA ARG A 69 7.14 -8.11 10.39
C ARG A 69 6.04 -7.64 11.33
N GLY A 70 5.76 -6.34 11.27
CA GLY A 70 4.63 -5.72 11.93
C GLY A 70 3.27 -6.22 11.43
N ARG A 71 3.15 -6.74 10.18
CA ARG A 71 1.90 -7.31 9.63
C ARG A 71 1.15 -8.19 10.62
N TRP A 72 1.87 -9.07 11.32
CA TRP A 72 1.29 -10.03 12.26
C TRP A 72 0.72 -9.39 13.53
N LEU A 73 1.10 -8.15 13.85
CA LEU A 73 0.53 -7.37 14.95
C LEU A 73 -0.82 -6.74 14.60
N ARG A 74 -1.21 -6.72 13.32
CA ARG A 74 -2.52 -6.20 12.86
C ARG A 74 -3.65 -7.20 13.02
N PHE A 75 -3.35 -8.42 13.45
CA PHE A 75 -4.37 -9.44 13.67
C PHE A 75 -5.00 -9.26 15.04
N SER A 76 -6.32 -9.40 15.06
CA SER A 76 -7.12 -9.19 16.26
C SER A 76 -8.32 -10.13 16.24
N ILE A 77 -8.93 -10.37 17.39
CA ILE A 77 -10.15 -11.18 17.49
C ILE A 77 -11.34 -10.25 17.64
N LYS A 78 -12.37 -10.41 16.82
CA LYS A 78 -13.58 -9.59 16.92
C LYS A 78 -14.83 -10.44 16.95
N SER A 79 -15.85 -9.93 17.63
CA SER A 79 -17.20 -10.44 17.55
C SER A 79 -17.90 -9.80 16.34
N VAL A 80 -18.35 -10.66 15.42
CA VAL A 80 -19.20 -10.31 14.28
C VAL A 80 -20.55 -10.98 14.48
N GLY A 81 -21.61 -10.49 13.85
CA GLY A 81 -22.85 -11.22 13.87
C GLY A 81 -23.96 -10.53 13.11
N VAL A 82 -25.08 -11.24 13.04
CA VAL A 82 -26.32 -10.80 12.41
C VAL A 82 -27.23 -10.28 13.50
N GLY A 83 -27.74 -9.06 13.36
CA GLY A 83 -28.76 -8.52 14.25
C GLY A 83 -30.15 -8.82 13.70
N ASP A 84 -30.87 -9.75 14.33
CA ASP A 84 -32.33 -9.76 14.19
C ASP A 84 -32.83 -8.50 14.91
N GLY A 85 -33.61 -7.66 14.24
CA GLY A 85 -34.16 -6.41 14.81
C GLY A 85 -34.96 -6.57 16.11
N GLU A 86 -35.14 -7.81 16.59
CA GLU A 86 -35.82 -8.19 17.83
C GLU A 86 -34.93 -8.94 18.84
N GLY A 87 -33.60 -8.75 18.78
CA GLY A 87 -32.71 -9.05 19.92
C GLY A 87 -32.24 -10.50 20.06
N GLY A 88 -32.37 -11.33 19.01
CA GLY A 88 -31.92 -12.74 19.00
C GLY A 88 -30.60 -13.03 18.25
N GLY A 89 -29.90 -11.99 17.78
CA GLY A 89 -28.85 -12.12 16.78
C GLY A 89 -27.71 -13.10 17.10
N LEU A 90 -27.40 -14.01 16.16
CA LEU A 90 -26.26 -14.92 16.23
C LEU A 90 -24.95 -14.14 16.07
N ALA A 91 -24.13 -14.09 17.13
CA ALA A 91 -22.76 -13.58 17.11
C ALA A 91 -21.76 -14.74 17.07
N PHE A 92 -20.62 -14.54 16.42
CA PHE A 92 -19.49 -15.46 16.45
C PHE A 92 -18.15 -14.70 16.44
N LEU A 93 -17.11 -15.34 16.96
CA LEU A 93 -15.75 -14.79 16.94
C LEU A 93 -15.08 -15.08 15.60
N ALA A 94 -14.39 -14.07 15.06
CA ALA A 94 -13.58 -14.20 13.86
C ALA A 94 -12.20 -13.58 14.08
N LEU A 95 -11.16 -14.22 13.53
CA LEU A 95 -9.86 -13.57 13.36
C LEU A 95 -10.01 -12.49 12.28
N SER A 96 -9.59 -11.28 12.61
CA SER A 96 -9.59 -10.12 11.74
C SER A 96 -8.16 -9.70 11.47
N GLY A 97 -7.84 -9.34 10.23
CA GLY A 97 -6.52 -8.88 9.85
C GLY A 97 -6.25 -9.06 8.35
N PRO A 98 -5.07 -8.64 7.88
CA PRO A 98 -4.71 -8.57 6.47
C PRO A 98 -5.10 -9.81 5.67
N GLY A 99 -6.02 -9.62 4.71
CA GLY A 99 -6.45 -10.65 3.75
C GLY A 99 -7.40 -11.70 4.30
N LEU A 100 -8.09 -11.40 5.40
CA LEU A 100 -9.23 -12.17 5.89
C LEU A 100 -10.52 -11.40 5.61
N ASP A 101 -11.59 -12.11 5.22
CA ASP A 101 -12.93 -11.51 4.99
C ASP A 101 -13.40 -10.66 6.17
N ALA A 102 -13.04 -11.10 7.37
CA ALA A 102 -13.40 -10.40 8.58
C ALA A 102 -12.74 -9.01 8.68
N GLU A 103 -11.58 -8.73 8.06
CA GLU A 103 -10.90 -7.42 8.16
C GLU A 103 -11.84 -6.23 7.89
N HIS A 104 -12.71 -6.37 6.90
CA HIS A 104 -13.60 -5.30 6.45
C HIS A 104 -15.00 -5.35 7.04
N ILE A 105 -15.35 -6.42 7.75
CA ILE A 105 -16.66 -6.56 8.35
C ILE A 105 -16.68 -5.74 9.67
N PRO A 106 -17.63 -4.82 9.84
CA PRO A 106 -17.89 -4.18 11.12
C PRO A 106 -18.05 -5.17 12.27
N GLY A 107 -17.40 -4.93 13.40
CA GLY A 107 -17.51 -5.81 14.55
C GLY A 107 -17.06 -5.15 15.85
N ILE A 108 -17.32 -5.84 16.95
CA ILE A 108 -16.86 -5.40 18.27
C ILE A 108 -15.52 -6.07 18.52
N GLN A 109 -14.47 -5.26 18.51
CA GLN A 109 -13.11 -5.72 18.76
C GLN A 109 -13.00 -6.20 20.21
N ARG A 110 -12.52 -7.43 20.41
CA ARG A 110 -12.20 -7.91 21.76
C ARG A 110 -11.08 -7.03 22.32
N PRO A 111 -11.20 -6.53 23.56
CA PRO A 111 -10.10 -5.84 24.22
C PRO A 111 -8.88 -6.78 24.31
N ALA A 112 -7.74 -6.30 23.82
CA ALA A 112 -6.45 -6.99 23.91
C ALA A 112 -5.41 -5.98 24.36
N ASP A 113 -4.54 -6.38 25.29
CA ASP A 113 -3.39 -5.57 25.64
C ASP A 113 -2.20 -5.83 24.68
N GLU A 114 -1.11 -5.11 24.90
CA GLU A 114 0.10 -5.24 24.07
C GLU A 114 0.71 -6.66 24.17
N ALA A 115 0.60 -7.32 25.32
CA ALA A 115 1.14 -8.66 25.53
C ALA A 115 0.32 -9.70 24.76
N ASP A 116 -1.00 -9.59 24.79
CA ASP A 116 -1.92 -10.44 24.05
C ASP A 116 -1.73 -10.30 22.54
N THR A 117 -1.57 -9.07 22.05
CA THR A 117 -1.31 -8.77 20.64
C THR A 117 0.02 -9.40 20.18
N LYS A 118 1.08 -9.27 21.00
CA LYS A 118 2.39 -9.91 20.73
C LYS A 118 2.31 -11.43 20.76
N ALA A 119 1.53 -12.00 21.68
CA ALA A 119 1.32 -13.44 21.78
C ALA A 119 0.61 -13.99 20.53
N LEU A 120 -0.48 -13.35 20.10
CA LEU A 120 -1.21 -13.68 18.88
C LEU A 120 -0.30 -13.63 17.65
N SER A 121 0.42 -12.52 17.49
CA SER A 121 1.39 -12.33 16.41
C SER A 121 2.45 -13.44 16.36
N THR A 122 3.02 -13.80 17.53
CA THR A 122 4.04 -14.85 17.64
C THR A 122 3.51 -16.22 17.22
N HIS A 123 2.27 -16.54 17.60
CA HIS A 123 1.64 -17.80 17.23
C HIS A 123 1.30 -17.87 15.75
N LEU A 124 0.70 -16.82 15.17
CA LEU A 124 0.38 -16.78 13.75
C LEU A 124 1.65 -16.93 12.89
N ARG A 125 2.77 -16.35 13.31
CA ARG A 125 4.07 -16.56 12.67
C ARG A 125 4.56 -18.00 12.74
N ARG A 126 4.40 -18.67 13.88
CA ARG A 126 4.74 -20.10 14.01
C ARG A 126 3.87 -20.97 13.09
N MET A 127 2.58 -20.66 13.02
CA MET A 127 1.66 -21.33 12.10
C MET A 127 2.05 -21.09 10.64
N CYS A 128 2.44 -19.86 10.27
CA CYS A 128 2.96 -19.56 8.94
C CYS A 128 4.16 -20.44 8.57
N VAL A 129 5.15 -20.59 9.47
CA VAL A 129 6.31 -21.46 9.20
C VAL A 129 5.87 -22.92 9.05
N ALA A 130 5.01 -23.43 9.93
CA ALA A 130 4.51 -24.79 9.86
C ALA A 130 3.71 -25.07 8.57
N GLU A 131 2.89 -24.12 8.11
CA GLU A 131 2.15 -24.23 6.84
C GLU A 131 3.10 -24.21 5.64
N ALA A 132 4.12 -23.35 5.64
CA ALA A 132 5.12 -23.34 4.57
C ALA A 132 5.87 -24.68 4.46
N GLU A 133 6.24 -25.28 5.59
CA GLU A 133 6.87 -26.60 5.64
C GLU A 133 5.91 -27.72 5.19
N ARG A 134 4.62 -27.62 5.55
CA ARG A 134 3.60 -28.59 5.14
C ARG A 134 3.40 -28.61 3.64
N ILE A 135 3.32 -27.43 3.01
CA ILE A 135 2.99 -27.29 1.59
C ILE A 135 4.22 -27.52 0.72
N GLY A 136 5.37 -26.94 1.09
CA GLY A 136 6.57 -26.94 0.27
C GLY A 136 6.56 -25.84 -0.80
N VAL A 137 7.75 -25.38 -1.19
CA VAL A 137 7.93 -24.20 -2.06
C VAL A 137 7.41 -24.43 -3.48
N GLU A 138 7.67 -25.59 -4.07
CA GLU A 138 7.24 -25.88 -5.44
C GLU A 138 5.70 -25.89 -5.54
N ASN A 139 5.03 -26.52 -4.58
CA ASN A 139 3.57 -26.51 -4.51
C ASN A 139 3.02 -25.10 -4.24
N LEU A 140 3.69 -24.26 -3.45
CA LEU A 140 3.27 -22.86 -3.31
C LEU A 140 3.33 -22.09 -4.64
N ILE A 141 4.30 -22.40 -5.51
CA ILE A 141 4.39 -21.82 -6.86
C ILE A 141 3.24 -22.31 -7.72
N ASP A 142 3.02 -23.62 -7.77
CA ASP A 142 1.96 -24.23 -8.59
C ASP A 142 0.58 -23.68 -8.19
N ALA A 143 0.28 -23.59 -6.89
CA ALA A 143 -1.00 -23.04 -6.41
C ALA A 143 -1.16 -21.57 -6.79
N PHE A 144 -0.08 -20.80 -6.74
CA PHE A 144 -0.09 -19.38 -7.10
C PHE A 144 -0.35 -19.20 -8.60
N ASP A 145 0.31 -19.99 -9.43
CA ASP A 145 0.13 -19.96 -10.89
C ASP A 145 -1.27 -20.44 -11.31
N GLU A 146 -1.79 -21.52 -10.72
CA GLU A 146 -3.17 -22.00 -10.97
C GLU A 146 -4.23 -20.94 -10.64
N THR A 147 -4.02 -20.16 -9.57
CA THR A 147 -4.94 -19.08 -9.16
C THR A 147 -4.84 -17.86 -10.06
N PHE A 148 -3.69 -17.66 -10.71
CA PHE A 148 -3.50 -16.63 -11.71
C PHE A 148 -4.22 -16.97 -13.02
N ASP A 149 -4.20 -18.24 -13.45
CA ASP A 149 -4.87 -18.69 -14.68
C ASP A 149 -6.41 -18.74 -14.58
N SER A 150 -6.93 -18.95 -13.36
CA SER A 150 -8.36 -19.04 -13.10
C SER A 150 -9.04 -17.68 -12.91
N GLY A 151 -8.27 -16.61 -12.68
CA GLY A 151 -8.72 -15.23 -12.67
C GLY A 151 -8.63 -14.61 -14.08
N THR A 152 -9.73 -14.03 -14.55
CA THR A 152 -9.85 -13.39 -15.86
C THR A 152 -8.72 -12.41 -16.20
N THR A 153 -8.24 -12.50 -17.45
CA THR A 153 -7.28 -11.55 -18.04
C THR A 153 -7.77 -10.09 -17.98
N PRO A 154 -6.88 -9.10 -17.82
CA PRO A 154 -7.24 -7.68 -17.68
C PRO A 154 -7.98 -7.05 -18.87
N GLU A 155 -8.04 -7.70 -20.03
CA GLU A 155 -8.60 -7.13 -21.28
C GLU A 155 -10.14 -7.11 -21.35
N ARG A 156 -10.86 -7.82 -20.47
CA ARG A 156 -12.34 -7.81 -20.50
C ARG A 156 -13.01 -6.60 -19.85
N LEU A 157 -12.27 -5.77 -19.12
CA LEU A 157 -12.82 -4.60 -18.41
C LEU A 157 -13.07 -3.36 -19.31
N GLN A 158 -12.75 -3.42 -20.62
CA GLN A 158 -12.97 -2.28 -21.52
C GLN A 158 -14.21 -2.38 -22.42
N ASN A 159 -14.92 -3.53 -22.50
CA ASN A 159 -15.97 -3.70 -23.51
C ASN A 159 -17.39 -4.02 -23.02
N ASP A 160 -17.67 -4.29 -21.74
CA ASP A 160 -19.05 -4.60 -21.30
C ASP A 160 -19.81 -3.36 -20.81
N SER A 161 -19.95 -2.38 -21.71
CA SER A 161 -21.08 -1.44 -21.70
C SER A 161 -22.17 -1.96 -22.65
N GLY A 162 -22.82 -3.06 -22.27
CA GLY A 162 -23.89 -3.69 -23.03
C GLY A 162 -24.95 -4.27 -22.09
N THR A 163 -26.16 -3.74 -22.20
CA THR A 163 -27.36 -4.00 -21.41
C THR A 163 -27.93 -5.42 -21.50
N SER A 164 -28.57 -5.87 -20.38
CA SER A 164 -29.64 -6.91 -20.22
C SER A 164 -29.30 -8.36 -20.63
N ASP A 165 -29.71 -9.44 -19.97
CA ASP A 165 -30.90 -9.69 -19.15
C ASP A 165 -30.72 -10.94 -18.25
N GLU A 166 -31.67 -11.08 -17.33
CA GLU A 166 -31.92 -12.12 -16.31
C GLU A 166 -31.48 -13.58 -16.61
N SER A 167 -30.71 -14.16 -15.68
CA SER A 167 -30.90 -15.56 -15.25
C SER A 167 -30.42 -15.76 -13.80
N ASN A 168 -31.33 -16.26 -12.96
CA ASN A 168 -31.04 -16.76 -11.62
C ASN A 168 -30.21 -18.04 -11.73
N ASP A 169 -28.98 -18.03 -11.20
CA ASP A 169 -28.39 -19.26 -10.66
C ASP A 169 -27.43 -18.97 -9.51
N GLU A 170 -27.55 -19.78 -8.47
CA GLU A 170 -26.88 -19.69 -7.18
C GLU A 170 -25.40 -20.07 -7.28
N THR A 171 -24.55 -19.17 -7.74
CA THR A 171 -23.10 -19.22 -7.44
C THR A 171 -22.58 -17.80 -7.41
N ARG A 172 -22.67 -17.16 -6.24
CA ARG A 172 -21.84 -15.98 -5.97
C ARG A 172 -20.41 -16.51 -5.81
N THR A 173 -19.74 -16.71 -6.93
CA THR A 173 -18.37 -17.18 -7.03
C THR A 173 -17.49 -16.26 -6.21
N THR A 174 -16.77 -16.84 -5.27
CA THR A 174 -15.55 -16.29 -4.65
C THR A 174 -14.40 -16.17 -5.68
N GLY A 175 -14.72 -15.92 -6.95
CA GLY A 175 -13.85 -16.12 -8.11
C GLY A 175 -13.10 -14.88 -8.60
N ASP A 176 -13.35 -13.71 -8.02
CA ASP A 176 -12.71 -12.45 -8.46
C ASP A 176 -11.47 -12.07 -7.61
N ASP A 177 -11.28 -12.77 -6.49
CA ASP A 177 -10.19 -12.73 -5.50
C ASP A 177 -8.97 -13.66 -5.73
N PRO A 178 -7.88 -13.34 -6.46
CA PRO A 178 -6.74 -14.26 -6.60
C PRO A 178 -6.14 -14.71 -5.26
N ALA A 179 -6.09 -13.81 -4.27
CA ALA A 179 -5.58 -14.13 -2.94
C ALA A 179 -6.54 -15.07 -2.18
N ALA A 180 -7.85 -14.87 -2.33
CA ALA A 180 -8.87 -15.74 -1.75
C ALA A 180 -8.88 -17.13 -2.40
N ALA A 181 -8.75 -17.20 -3.72
CA ALA A 181 -8.62 -18.45 -4.47
C ALA A 181 -7.36 -19.22 -4.04
N PHE A 182 -6.22 -18.53 -3.90
CA PHE A 182 -4.99 -19.11 -3.38
C PHE A 182 -5.15 -19.65 -1.96
N ALA A 183 -5.81 -18.91 -1.07
CA ALA A 183 -6.11 -19.37 0.27
C ALA A 183 -7.01 -20.62 0.28
N ALA A 184 -8.03 -20.68 -0.58
CA ALA A 184 -8.89 -21.85 -0.71
C ALA A 184 -8.11 -23.08 -1.18
N ARG A 185 -7.24 -22.93 -2.19
CA ARG A 185 -6.39 -24.00 -2.72
C ARG A 185 -5.51 -24.61 -1.64
N VAL A 186 -4.81 -23.75 -0.89
CA VAL A 186 -3.82 -24.14 0.12
C VAL A 186 -4.46 -24.68 1.41
N CYS A 187 -5.58 -24.10 1.84
CA CYS A 187 -6.15 -24.35 3.16
C CYS A 187 -7.37 -25.28 3.15
N VAL A 188 -8.03 -25.51 2.01
CA VAL A 188 -9.32 -26.23 1.92
C VAL A 188 -9.32 -27.34 0.88
N GLU A 189 -8.82 -27.09 -0.33
CA GLU A 189 -9.01 -28.02 -1.45
C GLU A 189 -8.05 -29.19 -1.42
N GLY A 190 -6.81 -28.98 -0.95
CA GLY A 190 -5.77 -29.99 -0.94
C GLY A 190 -5.15 -30.19 -2.33
N TRP A 191 -4.14 -31.06 -2.38
CA TRP A 191 -3.35 -31.32 -3.58
C TRP A 191 -3.79 -32.63 -4.23
N PRO A 192 -3.92 -32.71 -5.57
CA PRO A 192 -4.21 -33.96 -6.26
C PRO A 192 -3.07 -34.96 -5.97
N GLY A 193 -3.38 -35.98 -5.16
CA GLY A 193 -2.40 -36.94 -4.64
C GLY A 193 -2.44 -37.12 -3.12
N GLY A 194 -3.09 -36.20 -2.38
CA GLY A 194 -3.48 -36.43 -0.99
C GLY A 194 -4.49 -37.58 -0.92
N SER A 195 -4.25 -38.55 -0.03
CA SER A 195 -5.01 -39.79 0.04
C SER A 195 -6.45 -39.55 0.47
N ASP A 196 -7.34 -39.28 -0.47
CA ASP A 196 -8.72 -39.74 -0.35
C ASP A 196 -8.62 -41.27 -0.28
N GLY A 197 -8.80 -41.84 0.91
CA GLY A 197 -8.55 -43.26 1.25
C GLY A 197 -9.43 -44.28 0.51
N THR A 198 -9.61 -44.15 -0.80
CA THR A 198 -10.43 -45.03 -1.65
C THR A 198 -9.81 -45.33 -3.02
N GLY A 199 -8.62 -44.82 -3.36
CA GLY A 199 -7.97 -45.09 -4.65
C GLY A 199 -6.79 -46.06 -4.54
N GLU A 200 -6.92 -47.27 -5.11
CA GLU A 200 -5.79 -48.17 -5.35
C GLU A 200 -4.80 -47.49 -6.31
N SER A 201 -3.57 -47.21 -5.86
CA SER A 201 -2.50 -46.75 -6.74
C SER A 201 -2.07 -47.86 -7.70
N PRO A 202 -1.83 -47.57 -8.99
CA PRO A 202 -1.21 -48.52 -9.91
C PRO A 202 0.23 -48.84 -9.47
N PRO A 203 0.69 -50.09 -9.60
CA PRO A 203 2.03 -50.48 -9.16
C PRO A 203 3.08 -49.96 -10.16
N GLY A 204 3.94 -49.03 -9.74
CA GLY A 204 5.13 -48.65 -10.51
C GLY A 204 5.63 -47.22 -10.33
N GLU A 205 4.84 -46.31 -9.79
CA GLU A 205 5.28 -44.94 -9.52
C GLU A 205 5.81 -44.80 -8.09
N SER A 206 6.98 -44.16 -7.97
CA SER A 206 7.51 -43.77 -6.66
C SER A 206 6.48 -42.83 -5.99
N PRO A 207 6.12 -43.02 -4.71
CA PRO A 207 5.17 -42.15 -4.05
C PRO A 207 5.74 -40.74 -4.05
N SER A 208 5.10 -39.84 -4.80
CA SER A 208 5.29 -38.41 -4.61
C SER A 208 5.01 -38.12 -3.13
N PRO A 209 5.83 -37.28 -2.45
CA PRO A 209 5.60 -37.00 -1.04
C PRO A 209 4.19 -36.43 -0.88
N THR A 210 3.29 -37.25 -0.30
CA THR A 210 1.91 -36.89 -0.02
C THR A 210 1.89 -35.67 0.89
N ILE A 211 1.54 -34.53 0.33
CA ILE A 211 1.33 -33.30 1.09
C ILE A 211 0.23 -33.59 2.11
N ARG A 212 0.48 -33.29 3.39
CA ARG A 212 -0.51 -33.51 4.44
C ARG A 212 -1.79 -32.73 4.13
N ASP A 213 -2.93 -33.35 4.41
CA ASP A 213 -4.24 -32.80 4.13
C ASP A 213 -4.39 -31.36 4.64
N PRO A 214 -5.18 -30.53 3.92
CA PRO A 214 -5.48 -29.17 4.34
C PRO A 214 -6.11 -29.15 5.74
N PRO A 215 -5.81 -28.15 6.58
CA PRO A 215 -6.34 -28.07 7.94
C PRO A 215 -7.85 -27.81 8.00
N CYS A 216 -8.49 -27.42 6.88
CA CYS A 216 -9.91 -27.05 6.83
C CYS A 216 -10.78 -28.02 6.07
N ARG A 217 -11.90 -28.38 6.70
CA ARG A 217 -12.99 -29.11 6.02
C ARG A 217 -13.86 -28.14 5.22
N ARG A 218 -14.06 -28.42 3.93
CA ARG A 218 -14.92 -27.64 3.00
C ARG A 218 -16.27 -27.21 3.60
N ALA A 219 -16.98 -28.13 4.26
CA ALA A 219 -18.29 -27.86 4.86
C ALA A 219 -18.23 -26.83 6.00
N ARG A 220 -17.16 -26.83 6.81
CA ARG A 220 -16.95 -25.87 7.91
C ARG A 220 -16.60 -24.49 7.34
N SER A 221 -15.67 -24.43 6.39
CA SER A 221 -15.27 -23.17 5.74
C SER A 221 -16.44 -22.49 5.03
N SER A 222 -17.24 -23.26 4.27
CA SER A 222 -18.42 -22.74 3.56
C SER A 222 -19.47 -22.17 4.51
N ARG A 223 -19.69 -22.80 5.67
CA ARG A 223 -20.62 -22.30 6.69
C ARG A 223 -20.14 -20.98 7.28
N LYS A 224 -18.84 -20.87 7.57
CA LYS A 224 -18.23 -19.64 8.12
C LYS A 224 -18.28 -18.49 7.12
N ALA A 225 -17.97 -18.74 5.85
CA ALA A 225 -18.08 -17.74 4.78
C ALA A 225 -19.50 -17.19 4.65
N ARG A 226 -20.53 -18.05 4.67
CA ARG A 226 -21.94 -17.62 4.67
C ARG A 226 -22.31 -16.77 5.89
N ALA A 227 -21.81 -17.13 7.07
CA ALA A 227 -22.05 -16.37 8.29
C ALA A 227 -21.38 -14.98 8.25
N LEU A 228 -20.18 -14.88 7.68
CA LEU A 228 -19.47 -13.61 7.47
C LEU A 228 -20.19 -12.73 6.44
N ALA A 229 -20.66 -13.30 5.33
CA ALA A 229 -21.45 -12.57 4.33
C ALA A 229 -22.74 -11.99 4.94
N ALA A 230 -23.49 -12.79 5.71
CA ALA A 230 -24.70 -12.32 6.38
C ALA A 230 -24.41 -11.20 7.41
N ALA A 231 -23.30 -11.30 8.14
CA ALA A 231 -22.87 -10.23 9.06
C ALA A 231 -22.47 -8.94 8.31
N ALA A 232 -21.87 -9.06 7.12
CA ALA A 232 -21.55 -7.91 6.27
C ALA A 232 -22.81 -7.20 5.78
N ASP A 233 -23.83 -7.96 5.33
CA ASP A 233 -25.10 -7.42 4.85
C ASP A 233 -25.89 -6.68 5.96
N ASP A 234 -25.92 -7.25 7.16
CA ASP A 234 -26.55 -6.60 8.34
C ASP A 234 -25.81 -5.32 8.71
N ALA A 235 -24.48 -5.34 8.73
CA ALA A 235 -23.68 -4.16 9.01
C ALA A 235 -23.93 -3.04 7.97
N ALA A 236 -24.04 -3.39 6.69
CA ALA A 236 -24.38 -2.45 5.63
C ALA A 236 -25.81 -1.88 5.80
N ALA A 237 -26.76 -2.69 6.26
CA ALA A 237 -28.12 -2.23 6.59
C ALA A 237 -28.13 -1.25 7.78
N LEU A 238 -27.34 -1.51 8.82
CA LEU A 238 -27.15 -0.59 9.94
C LEU A 238 -26.54 0.74 9.46
N ASP A 239 -25.51 0.68 8.63
CA ASP A 239 -24.83 1.88 8.12
C ASP A 239 -25.76 2.75 7.26
N ARG A 240 -26.63 2.15 6.45
CA ARG A 240 -27.68 2.90 5.72
C ARG A 240 -28.64 3.63 6.66
N ARG A 241 -29.06 2.98 7.75
CA ARG A 241 -29.94 3.61 8.78
C ARG A 241 -29.23 4.74 9.50
N SER A 242 -27.97 4.53 9.91
CA SER A 242 -27.15 5.54 10.59
C SER A 242 -26.93 6.77 9.72
N ASN A 243 -26.57 6.57 8.44
CA ASN A 243 -26.38 7.67 7.49
C ASN A 243 -27.66 8.51 7.28
N ALA A 244 -28.83 7.88 7.24
CA ALA A 244 -30.10 8.62 7.16
C ALA A 244 -30.37 9.50 8.41
N ALA A 245 -29.92 9.06 9.58
CA ALA A 245 -30.11 9.76 10.85
C ALA A 245 -29.19 10.98 11.02
N LEU A 246 -28.08 11.07 10.27
CA LEU A 246 -27.10 12.16 10.37
C LEU A 246 -27.61 13.54 9.93
N ARG A 247 -28.80 13.63 9.33
CA ARG A 247 -29.39 14.89 8.84
C ARG A 247 -29.72 15.90 9.95
N ASP A 248 -29.90 15.43 11.19
CA ASP A 248 -30.18 16.27 12.35
C ASP A 248 -28.93 16.37 13.25
N VAL A 249 -28.25 17.51 13.20
CA VAL A 249 -26.96 17.74 13.88
C VAL A 249 -27.09 17.63 15.40
N GLU A 250 -28.12 18.22 16.01
CA GLU A 250 -28.28 18.22 17.47
C GLU A 250 -28.69 16.84 17.98
N ARG A 251 -29.57 16.15 17.26
CA ARG A 251 -29.89 14.75 17.56
C ARG A 251 -28.68 13.85 17.42
N THR A 252 -27.81 14.12 16.45
CA THR A 252 -26.57 13.36 16.22
C THR A 252 -25.60 13.52 17.39
N LYS A 253 -25.35 14.76 17.86
CA LYS A 253 -24.50 15.03 19.04
C LYS A 253 -25.03 14.32 20.29
N ALA A 254 -26.33 14.42 20.56
CA ALA A 254 -26.95 13.75 21.70
C ALA A 254 -26.85 12.23 21.59
N SER A 255 -26.97 11.67 20.38
CA SER A 255 -26.85 10.23 20.14
C SER A 255 -25.41 9.74 20.30
N ALA A 256 -24.43 10.49 19.82
CA ALA A 256 -23.01 10.21 20.01
C ALA A 256 -22.64 10.16 21.50
N ALA A 257 -23.11 11.13 22.30
CA ALA A 257 -22.86 11.15 23.74
C ALA A 257 -23.45 9.93 24.47
N ARG A 258 -24.70 9.53 24.14
CA ARG A 258 -25.31 8.31 24.69
C ARG A 258 -24.54 7.05 24.29
N CYS A 259 -24.10 7.00 23.03
CA CYS A 259 -23.30 5.90 22.52
C CYS A 259 -21.94 5.77 23.21
N GLY A 260 -21.27 6.89 23.50
CA GLY A 260 -20.02 6.88 24.25
C GLY A 260 -20.15 6.25 25.64
N ALA A 261 -21.22 6.55 26.37
CA ALA A 261 -21.49 5.95 27.68
C ALA A 261 -21.73 4.43 27.58
N LEU A 262 -22.52 4.00 26.59
CA LEU A 262 -22.78 2.58 26.29
C LEU A 262 -21.49 1.84 25.91
N ALA A 263 -20.65 2.45 25.07
CA ALA A 263 -19.39 1.87 24.62
C ALA A 263 -18.39 1.67 25.76
N ALA A 264 -18.30 2.65 26.68
CA ALA A 264 -17.43 2.56 27.85
C ALA A 264 -17.84 1.42 28.79
N GLU A 265 -19.15 1.29 29.07
CA GLU A 265 -19.67 0.22 29.92
C GLU A 265 -19.53 -1.16 29.27
N ALA A 266 -19.82 -1.27 27.98
CA ALA A 266 -19.58 -2.51 27.23
C ALA A 266 -18.10 -2.89 27.24
N GLY A 267 -17.20 -1.94 27.02
CA GLY A 267 -15.74 -2.16 27.10
C GLY A 267 -15.30 -2.71 28.45
N ARG A 268 -15.88 -2.22 29.55
CA ARG A 268 -15.60 -2.72 30.91
C ARG A 268 -16.04 -4.18 31.07
N LYS A 269 -17.29 -4.51 30.71
CA LYS A 269 -17.82 -5.87 30.78
C LYS A 269 -17.03 -6.86 29.93
N MET A 270 -16.70 -6.49 28.70
CA MET A 270 -15.87 -7.31 27.81
C MET A 270 -14.47 -7.54 28.38
N SER A 271 -13.86 -6.53 29.01
CA SER A 271 -12.55 -6.68 29.65
C SER A 271 -12.60 -7.60 30.88
N GLU A 272 -13.68 -7.54 31.66
CA GLU A 272 -13.90 -8.41 32.82
C GLU A 272 -14.11 -9.87 32.37
N ALA A 273 -14.93 -10.09 31.34
CA ALA A 273 -15.13 -11.40 30.73
C ALA A 273 -13.81 -11.96 30.18
N ALA A 274 -13.01 -11.15 29.48
CA ALA A 274 -11.71 -11.55 28.95
C ALA A 274 -10.72 -11.98 30.06
N ARG A 275 -10.75 -11.33 31.24
CA ARG A 275 -9.89 -11.66 32.39
C ARG A 275 -10.39 -12.88 33.18
N GLY A 276 -11.71 -13.09 33.25
CA GLY A 276 -12.34 -14.20 33.98
C GLY A 276 -11.97 -15.59 33.45
N VAL A 277 -11.62 -15.71 32.16
CA VAL A 277 -11.21 -16.95 31.49
C VAL A 277 -9.80 -17.43 31.91
N GLY A 278 -9.03 -16.60 32.63
CA GLY A 278 -7.62 -16.85 32.96
C GLY A 278 -7.31 -17.68 34.23
N LYS A 279 -8.30 -18.24 34.94
CA LYS A 279 -8.02 -18.96 36.22
C LYS A 279 -7.67 -20.44 36.06
N ASP A 280 -8.05 -21.09 34.96
CA ASP A 280 -7.82 -22.52 34.74
C ASP A 280 -7.04 -22.78 33.43
N GLY A 281 -5.82 -22.24 33.31
CA GLY A 281 -4.77 -22.72 32.39
C GLY A 281 -5.01 -22.71 30.86
N ALA A 282 -6.23 -22.51 30.37
CA ALA A 282 -6.59 -22.51 28.95
C ALA A 282 -6.70 -21.07 28.43
N ALA A 283 -5.55 -20.44 28.22
CA ALA A 283 -5.51 -19.18 27.49
C ALA A 283 -5.94 -19.44 26.04
N TYR A 284 -7.14 -18.94 25.68
CA TYR A 284 -7.77 -18.85 24.34
C TYR A 284 -8.25 -20.16 23.72
N VAL A 285 -9.56 -20.24 23.43
CA VAL A 285 -10.21 -21.27 22.60
C VAL A 285 -11.04 -20.57 21.52
N ILE A 286 -10.64 -20.65 20.25
CA ILE A 286 -11.45 -20.31 19.09
C ILE A 286 -11.80 -21.62 18.38
N GLY A 287 -12.83 -22.28 18.88
CA GLY A 287 -13.33 -23.56 18.38
C GLY A 287 -14.49 -24.06 19.24
N GLY A 288 -15.73 -23.69 18.86
CA GLY A 288 -16.96 -24.11 19.54
C GLY A 288 -17.33 -23.21 20.74
N ASP A 289 -18.53 -22.61 20.68
CA ASP A 289 -19.32 -22.02 21.79
C ASP A 289 -18.56 -21.31 22.93
N THR A 290 -17.51 -20.55 22.63
CA THR A 290 -16.86 -19.66 23.59
C THR A 290 -17.31 -18.22 23.36
N ASP A 291 -18.23 -17.78 24.23
CA ASP A 291 -18.75 -16.42 24.44
C ASP A 291 -18.50 -15.40 23.30
N ALA A 292 -19.16 -15.62 22.16
CA ALA A 292 -19.18 -14.64 21.06
C ALA A 292 -19.90 -13.34 21.43
N SER A 293 -20.63 -13.34 22.56
CA SER A 293 -21.24 -12.15 23.13
C SER A 293 -20.25 -11.29 23.92
N LEU A 294 -19.02 -11.76 24.14
CA LEU A 294 -17.98 -11.08 24.90
C LEU A 294 -18.48 -10.64 26.29
N GLY A 295 -19.35 -11.43 26.92
CA GLY A 295 -19.97 -11.14 28.21
C GLY A 295 -21.11 -10.11 28.16
N LEU A 296 -21.61 -9.76 26.98
CA LEU A 296 -22.71 -8.81 26.79
C LEU A 296 -24.05 -9.53 26.56
N GLN A 297 -25.14 -8.96 27.05
CA GLN A 297 -26.48 -9.46 26.73
C GLN A 297 -26.84 -9.14 25.26
N PRO A 298 -27.76 -9.90 24.62
CA PRO A 298 -28.14 -9.66 23.22
C PRO A 298 -28.63 -8.24 22.91
N SER A 299 -29.38 -7.63 23.84
CA SER A 299 -29.83 -6.24 23.73
C SER A 299 -28.68 -5.24 23.81
N GLU A 300 -27.67 -5.51 24.65
CA GLU A 300 -26.46 -4.69 24.77
C GLU A 300 -25.61 -4.79 23.50
N MET A 301 -25.46 -6.01 22.96
CA MET A 301 -24.78 -6.25 21.68
C MET A 301 -25.42 -5.46 20.53
N SER A 302 -26.75 -5.47 20.42
CA SER A 302 -27.49 -4.70 19.40
C SER A 302 -27.27 -3.19 19.55
N ALA A 303 -27.37 -2.67 20.78
CA ALA A 303 -27.16 -1.25 21.05
C ALA A 303 -25.72 -0.81 20.72
N VAL A 304 -24.74 -1.63 21.11
CA VAL A 304 -23.33 -1.41 20.83
C VAL A 304 -23.05 -1.40 19.32
N ARG A 305 -23.58 -2.37 18.55
CA ARG A 305 -23.44 -2.41 17.09
C ARG A 305 -24.04 -1.16 16.43
N SER A 306 -25.19 -0.70 16.91
CA SER A 306 -25.83 0.53 16.42
C SER A 306 -24.95 1.75 16.67
N CYS A 307 -24.31 1.84 17.84
CA CYS A 307 -23.37 2.92 18.16
C CYS A 307 -22.08 2.87 17.34
N ALA A 308 -21.52 1.69 17.11
CA ALA A 308 -20.37 1.51 16.21
C ALA A 308 -20.71 1.91 14.76
N SER A 309 -21.93 1.60 14.30
CA SER A 309 -22.42 2.03 12.98
C SER A 309 -22.61 3.55 12.88
N LEU A 310 -23.16 4.20 13.91
CA LEU A 310 -23.25 5.66 13.97
C LEU A 310 -21.87 6.32 13.85
N ALA A 311 -20.89 5.83 14.59
CA ALA A 311 -19.53 6.33 14.53
C ALA A 311 -18.91 6.16 13.12
N ARG A 312 -19.12 5.01 12.47
CA ARG A 312 -18.66 4.80 11.09
C ARG A 312 -19.33 5.74 10.09
N ALA A 313 -20.63 5.97 10.23
CA ALA A 313 -21.36 6.92 9.38
C ALA A 313 -20.80 8.35 9.52
N LEU A 314 -20.47 8.77 10.75
CA LEU A 314 -19.79 10.05 11.00
C LEU A 314 -18.41 10.11 10.33
N MET A 315 -17.60 9.05 10.43
CA MET A 315 -16.31 8.96 9.74
C MET A 315 -16.46 9.07 8.22
N GLN A 316 -17.44 8.39 7.64
CA GLN A 316 -17.72 8.45 6.20
C GLN A 316 -18.15 9.86 5.75
N ARG A 317 -19.04 10.51 6.51
CA ARG A 317 -19.45 11.90 6.23
C ARG A 317 -18.26 12.86 6.33
N GLY A 318 -17.43 12.74 7.37
CA GLY A 318 -16.23 13.55 7.52
C GLY A 318 -15.29 13.42 6.33
N ARG A 319 -15.05 12.20 5.84
CA ARG A 319 -14.21 11.95 4.64
C ARG A 319 -14.78 12.61 3.39
N ALA A 320 -16.08 12.47 3.16
CA ALA A 320 -16.75 13.10 2.02
C ALA A 320 -16.70 14.63 2.09
N THR A 321 -16.81 15.21 3.29
CA THR A 321 -16.69 16.66 3.52
C THR A 321 -15.26 17.15 3.26
N ALA A 322 -14.25 16.41 3.73
CA ALA A 322 -12.84 16.76 3.53
C ALA A 322 -12.43 16.69 2.05
N SER A 323 -12.89 15.69 1.30
CA SER A 323 -12.56 15.55 -0.13
C SER A 323 -13.29 16.53 -1.03
N ALA A 324 -14.49 16.99 -0.63
CA ALA A 324 -15.25 18.01 -1.32
C ALA A 324 -14.84 19.45 -0.94
N ASP A 325 -13.80 19.62 -0.11
CA ASP A 325 -13.31 20.93 0.28
C ASP A 325 -12.57 21.57 -0.90
N VAL A 326 -13.23 22.53 -1.57
CA VAL A 326 -12.66 23.33 -2.68
C VAL A 326 -12.47 24.79 -2.26
N LYS A 327 -12.90 25.16 -1.04
CA LYS A 327 -13.00 26.56 -0.58
C LYS A 327 -12.24 26.85 0.71
N ASP A 328 -11.44 25.91 1.20
CA ASP A 328 -10.55 26.04 2.37
C ASP A 328 -11.24 26.12 3.74
N VAL A 329 -12.56 25.85 3.84
CA VAL A 329 -13.33 26.01 5.10
C VAL A 329 -14.00 24.73 5.57
N ASN A 330 -14.26 23.77 4.68
CA ASN A 330 -15.12 22.62 5.01
C ASN A 330 -14.40 21.55 5.85
N TRP A 331 -13.06 21.56 5.90
CA TRP A 331 -12.29 20.62 6.71
C TRP A 331 -12.57 20.72 8.22
N VAL A 332 -13.04 21.88 8.73
CA VAL A 332 -13.41 22.05 10.15
C VAL A 332 -14.60 21.17 10.51
N ASP A 333 -15.59 21.11 9.62
CA ASP A 333 -16.79 20.27 9.80
C ASP A 333 -16.42 18.78 9.71
N ALA A 334 -15.48 18.42 8.83
CA ALA A 334 -14.94 17.07 8.77
C ALA A 334 -14.27 16.66 10.10
N VAL A 335 -13.45 17.54 10.69
CA VAL A 335 -12.81 17.31 11.99
C VAL A 335 -13.86 17.15 13.10
N ALA A 336 -14.93 17.94 13.09
CA ALA A 336 -16.01 17.83 14.07
C ALA A 336 -16.73 16.47 13.99
N ASP A 337 -16.95 15.95 12.77
CA ASP A 337 -17.52 14.62 12.56
C ASP A 337 -16.59 13.50 13.06
N TYR A 338 -15.28 13.60 12.82
CA TYR A 338 -14.30 12.65 13.35
C TYR A 338 -14.28 12.66 14.88
N ASP A 339 -14.31 13.85 15.50
CA ASP A 339 -14.34 13.99 16.95
C ASP A 339 -15.63 13.39 17.54
N LEU A 340 -16.79 13.60 16.89
CA LEU A 340 -18.05 12.97 17.30
C LEU A 340 -18.03 11.45 17.13
N ALA A 341 -17.38 10.93 16.08
CA ALA A 341 -17.22 9.50 15.89
C ALA A 341 -16.40 8.86 17.03
N ALA A 342 -15.29 9.50 17.41
CA ALA A 342 -14.46 9.05 18.53
C ALA A 342 -15.19 9.09 19.87
N VAL A 343 -16.11 10.05 20.07
CA VAL A 343 -16.99 10.09 21.24
C VAL A 343 -18.02 8.97 21.20
N ALA A 344 -18.68 8.76 20.06
CA ALA A 344 -19.71 7.73 19.90
C ALA A 344 -19.15 6.32 20.10
N TRP A 345 -17.92 6.09 19.67
CA TRP A 345 -17.26 4.79 19.76
C TRP A 345 -15.74 4.96 19.94
N PRO A 346 -15.22 4.87 21.18
CA PRO A 346 -13.82 5.15 21.48
C PRO A 346 -12.78 4.30 20.70
N ALA A 347 -13.17 3.16 20.15
CA ALA A 347 -12.28 2.37 19.29
C ALA A 347 -11.92 3.09 17.98
N TYR A 348 -12.75 4.04 17.51
CA TYR A 348 -12.42 4.90 16.36
C TYR A 348 -11.51 6.07 16.71
N LYS A 349 -11.08 6.21 17.98
CA LYS A 349 -10.24 7.35 18.39
C LYS A 349 -8.95 7.46 17.59
N ALA A 350 -8.22 6.36 17.38
CA ALA A 350 -6.99 6.37 16.59
C ALA A 350 -7.26 6.82 15.15
N GLU A 351 -8.32 6.29 14.53
CA GLU A 351 -8.72 6.61 13.17
C GLU A 351 -9.16 8.09 13.02
N ALA A 352 -9.98 8.58 13.95
CA ALA A 352 -10.44 9.96 13.98
C ALA A 352 -9.29 10.95 14.19
N GLU A 353 -8.30 10.60 15.01
CA GLU A 353 -7.11 11.43 15.23
C GLU A 353 -6.28 11.55 13.95
N TYR A 354 -6.00 10.46 13.23
CA TYR A 354 -5.22 10.58 11.99
C TYR A 354 -6.04 11.23 10.86
N LEU A 355 -7.32 10.90 10.68
CA LEU A 355 -8.16 11.58 9.67
C LEU A 355 -8.30 13.07 9.98
N GLY A 356 -8.42 13.44 11.26
CA GLY A 356 -8.35 14.82 11.69
C GLY A 356 -7.00 15.47 11.38
N ALA A 357 -5.89 14.76 11.59
CA ALA A 357 -4.57 15.25 11.21
C ALA A 357 -4.44 15.46 9.69
N ARG A 358 -4.97 14.56 8.86
CA ARG A 358 -5.01 14.70 7.39
C ARG A 358 -5.84 15.90 6.96
N ALA A 359 -7.01 16.11 7.58
CA ALA A 359 -7.87 17.27 7.34
C ALA A 359 -7.15 18.58 7.72
N TYR A 360 -6.53 18.63 8.91
CA TYR A 360 -5.69 19.77 9.30
C TYR A 360 -4.51 19.95 8.35
N ALA A 361 -3.84 18.90 7.88
CA ALA A 361 -2.73 18.99 6.94
C ALA A 361 -3.17 19.34 5.50
N ARG A 362 -4.47 19.18 5.19
CA ARG A 362 -5.09 19.32 3.87
C ARG A 362 -4.60 18.28 2.84
N PHE A 363 -4.28 17.08 3.30
CA PHE A 363 -3.86 16.00 2.39
C PHE A 363 -4.96 15.52 1.44
N ASP A 364 -6.22 15.64 1.86
CA ASP A 364 -7.38 15.18 1.09
C ASP A 364 -7.95 16.27 0.17
N HIS A 365 -7.29 17.44 0.09
CA HIS A 365 -7.65 18.54 -0.80
C HIS A 365 -7.23 18.24 -2.26
N PRO A 366 -8.00 18.66 -3.29
CA PRO A 366 -7.67 18.39 -4.70
C PRO A 366 -6.29 18.89 -5.16
N GLY A 367 -5.78 19.97 -4.54
CA GLY A 367 -4.42 20.46 -4.81
C GLY A 367 -3.29 19.68 -4.12
N GLY A 368 -3.60 18.63 -3.35
CA GLY A 368 -2.66 17.73 -2.70
C GLY A 368 -1.61 18.43 -1.82
N PHE A 369 -0.40 17.86 -1.75
CA PHE A 369 0.76 18.46 -1.06
C PHE A 369 1.09 19.88 -1.57
N ALA A 370 0.78 20.20 -2.83
CA ALA A 370 1.03 21.50 -3.44
C ALA A 370 0.03 22.59 -2.96
N SER A 371 -1.15 22.21 -2.46
CA SER A 371 -2.09 23.14 -1.81
C SER A 371 -1.61 23.65 -0.44
N THR A 372 -0.42 23.22 0.01
CA THR A 372 0.28 23.85 1.13
C THR A 372 1.00 25.15 0.72
N ASP A 373 0.46 25.85 -0.29
CA ASP A 373 0.95 27.12 -0.79
C ASP A 373 1.22 28.06 0.40
N PRO A 374 2.45 28.55 0.59
CA PRO A 374 2.77 29.55 1.61
C PRO A 374 1.94 30.83 1.49
N ASN A 375 1.29 31.09 0.34
CA ASN A 375 0.41 32.25 0.14
C ASN A 375 -1.07 31.97 0.46
N SER A 376 -1.44 30.74 0.86
CA SER A 376 -2.82 30.39 1.27
C SER A 376 -3.25 30.99 2.62
N ASP A 377 -2.37 31.75 3.28
CA ASP A 377 -2.64 32.39 4.58
C ASP A 377 -3.76 33.44 4.52
N GLU A 378 -4.17 33.89 3.33
CA GLU A 378 -5.18 34.96 3.17
C GLU A 378 -6.64 34.51 3.26
N THR A 379 -6.97 33.21 3.15
CA THR A 379 -8.38 32.79 3.01
C THR A 379 -9.10 32.46 4.31
N VAL A 380 -8.43 32.21 5.45
CA VAL A 380 -9.12 31.73 6.68
C VAL A 380 -8.62 32.31 8.01
N GLY A 381 -7.58 33.16 8.03
CA GLY A 381 -7.11 33.76 9.30
C GLY A 381 -6.58 32.75 10.34
N VAL A 382 -6.26 31.52 9.91
CA VAL A 382 -5.58 30.50 10.72
C VAL A 382 -4.19 30.28 10.11
N ASP A 383 -3.16 30.71 10.83
CA ASP A 383 -1.76 30.53 10.47
C ASP A 383 -1.44 29.08 10.08
N ARG A 384 -0.82 28.90 8.90
CA ARG A 384 -0.37 27.60 8.38
C ARG A 384 0.45 26.84 9.42
N HIS A 385 1.32 27.51 10.16
CA HIS A 385 2.16 26.87 11.15
C HIS A 385 1.33 26.32 12.33
N ALA A 386 0.40 27.12 12.88
CA ALA A 386 -0.54 26.68 13.90
C ALA A 386 -1.40 25.47 13.47
N ARG A 387 -1.81 25.43 12.19
CA ARG A 387 -2.54 24.29 11.60
C ARG A 387 -1.68 23.03 11.55
N LEU A 388 -0.45 23.11 11.04
CA LEU A 388 0.47 21.96 10.97
C LEU A 388 0.87 21.46 12.36
N LEU A 389 1.00 22.34 13.36
CA LEU A 389 1.21 21.93 14.75
C LEU A 389 0.01 21.14 15.32
N ARG A 390 -1.23 21.51 14.96
CA ARG A 390 -2.41 20.72 15.32
C ARG A 390 -2.42 19.37 14.63
N ALA A 391 -2.09 19.33 13.34
CA ALA A 391 -1.95 18.08 12.59
C ALA A 391 -0.90 17.16 13.23
N SER A 392 0.28 17.69 13.59
CA SER A 392 1.36 16.92 14.21
C SER A 392 0.92 16.32 15.55
N ARG A 393 0.30 17.11 16.43
CA ARG A 393 -0.23 16.61 17.71
C ARG A 393 -1.27 15.51 17.53
N ARG A 394 -2.22 15.68 16.60
CA ARG A 394 -3.25 14.66 16.32
C ARG A 394 -2.64 13.39 15.74
N ALA A 395 -1.73 13.51 14.78
CA ALA A 395 -1.06 12.35 14.20
C ALA A 395 -0.22 11.59 15.24
N ALA A 396 0.46 12.30 16.15
CA ALA A 396 1.15 11.68 17.28
C ALA A 396 0.16 10.96 18.25
N ASN A 397 -1.00 11.56 18.52
CA ASN A 397 -2.05 10.92 19.33
C ASN A 397 -2.64 9.68 18.66
N ALA A 398 -2.77 9.69 17.33
CA ALA A 398 -3.23 8.53 16.57
C ALA A 398 -2.27 7.34 16.75
N VAL A 399 -0.97 7.56 16.55
CA VAL A 399 0.08 6.52 16.72
C VAL A 399 0.15 6.03 18.18
N LYS A 400 -0.06 6.91 19.16
CA LYS A 400 -0.15 6.52 20.57
C LYS A 400 -1.39 5.68 20.88
N SER A 401 -2.49 5.94 20.19
CA SER A 401 -3.77 5.24 20.40
C SER A 401 -3.78 3.88 19.72
N ASP A 402 -3.14 3.75 18.55
CA ASP A 402 -2.92 2.50 17.86
C ASP A 402 -1.58 2.51 17.11
N ALA A 403 -0.60 1.82 17.69
CA ALA A 403 0.74 1.69 17.11
C ALA A 403 0.78 0.69 15.94
N THR A 404 -0.30 -0.04 15.68
CA THR A 404 -0.39 -1.06 14.62
C THR A 404 -1.14 -0.57 13.38
N ASP A 405 -1.75 0.61 13.44
CA ASP A 405 -2.40 1.25 12.31
C ASP A 405 -1.35 1.88 11.36
N PRO A 406 -1.19 1.36 10.13
CA PRO A 406 -0.28 1.94 9.15
C PRO A 406 -0.71 3.34 8.70
N ASP A 407 -2.01 3.63 8.60
CA ASP A 407 -2.50 4.92 8.09
C ASP A 407 -2.22 6.05 9.09
N ALA A 408 -2.33 5.77 10.39
CA ALA A 408 -1.91 6.68 11.47
C ALA A 408 -0.41 7.00 11.39
N ARG A 409 0.43 5.98 11.15
CA ARG A 409 1.89 6.16 11.03
C ARG A 409 2.31 6.89 9.77
N ILE A 410 1.69 6.59 8.63
CA ILE A 410 1.93 7.30 7.37
C ILE A 410 1.54 8.76 7.54
N THR A 411 0.37 9.03 8.10
CA THR A 411 -0.09 10.41 8.35
C THR A 411 0.88 11.15 9.27
N PHE A 412 1.36 10.51 10.34
CA PHE A 412 2.36 11.12 11.21
C PHE A 412 3.69 11.35 10.50
N ALA A 413 4.13 10.41 9.65
CA ALA A 413 5.34 10.57 8.85
C ALA A 413 5.24 11.74 7.84
N ASP A 414 4.10 11.83 7.14
CA ASP A 414 3.82 12.89 6.17
C ASP A 414 3.81 14.27 6.86
N VAL A 415 3.14 14.37 8.02
CA VAL A 415 3.09 15.63 8.80
C VAL A 415 4.45 15.97 9.40
N ALA A 416 5.17 15.00 9.98
CA ALA A 416 6.52 15.19 10.51
C ALA A 416 7.48 15.70 9.42
N ALA A 417 7.40 15.15 8.21
CA ALA A 417 8.17 15.63 7.06
C ALA A 417 7.83 17.09 6.72
N LEU A 418 6.54 17.48 6.76
CA LEU A 418 6.12 18.87 6.52
C LEU A 418 6.63 19.86 7.58
N VAL A 419 6.74 19.43 8.84
CA VAL A 419 7.29 20.26 9.94
C VAL A 419 8.80 20.12 10.11
N ARG A 420 9.49 19.41 9.19
CA ARG A 420 10.94 19.17 9.17
C ARG A 420 11.47 18.30 10.32
N GLU A 421 10.63 17.44 10.88
CA GLU A 421 10.99 16.40 11.85
C GLU A 421 11.41 15.11 11.12
N ASP A 422 12.47 15.20 10.32
CA ASP A 422 12.86 14.15 9.37
C ASP A 422 13.19 12.79 10.00
N ALA A 423 13.78 12.78 11.21
CA ALA A 423 14.14 11.54 11.89
C ALA A 423 12.88 10.74 12.26
N ASP A 424 11.90 11.44 12.83
CA ASP A 424 10.61 10.88 13.20
C ASP A 424 9.84 10.45 11.94
N ALA A 425 9.84 11.25 10.88
CA ALA A 425 9.21 10.88 9.61
C ALA A 425 9.75 9.55 9.05
N LEU A 426 11.08 9.40 8.99
CA LEU A 426 11.72 8.19 8.48
C LEU A 426 11.42 6.95 9.33
N GLU A 427 11.45 7.10 10.65
CA GLU A 427 11.11 6.03 11.58
C GLU A 427 9.68 5.54 11.36
N GLN A 428 8.75 6.47 11.19
CA GLN A 428 7.33 6.17 11.06
C GLN A 428 6.99 5.54 9.71
N TYR A 429 7.60 6.00 8.60
CA TYR A 429 7.50 5.30 7.32
C TYR A 429 8.02 3.86 7.41
N ARG A 430 9.15 3.62 8.09
CA ARG A 430 9.69 2.26 8.27
C ARG A 430 8.72 1.36 9.04
N TYR A 431 8.12 1.89 10.11
CA TYR A 431 7.12 1.15 10.87
C TYR A 431 5.87 0.87 10.03
N ALA A 432 5.35 1.86 9.30
CA ALA A 432 4.19 1.70 8.42
C ALA A 432 4.43 0.63 7.33
N SER A 433 5.57 0.70 6.63
CA SER A 433 5.95 -0.33 5.64
C SER A 433 6.13 -1.73 6.27
N GLY A 434 6.44 -1.82 7.56
CA GLY A 434 6.51 -3.08 8.29
C GLY A 434 5.13 -3.69 8.60
N LEU A 435 4.09 -2.87 8.65
CA LEU A 435 2.70 -3.24 8.97
C LEU A 435 1.87 -3.59 7.74
N LEU A 436 2.24 -3.08 6.57
CA LEU A 436 1.53 -3.31 5.32
C LEU A 436 1.91 -4.65 4.65
N PRO A 437 1.05 -5.15 3.74
CA PRO A 437 1.42 -6.18 2.77
C PRO A 437 2.73 -5.85 2.03
N LEU A 438 3.43 -6.85 1.52
CA LEU A 438 4.67 -6.73 0.78
C LEU A 438 4.49 -6.13 -0.62
N ALA A 439 3.40 -6.50 -1.28
CA ALA A 439 3.02 -6.09 -2.61
C ALA A 439 1.75 -5.23 -2.59
N GLY A 440 1.48 -4.59 -3.72
CA GLY A 440 0.26 -3.85 -3.97
C GLY A 440 0.36 -2.35 -3.75
N GLU A 441 -0.72 -1.67 -4.13
CA GLU A 441 -0.76 -0.22 -4.26
C GLU A 441 -0.48 0.52 -2.93
N ARG A 442 -0.94 -0.02 -1.79
CA ARG A 442 -0.73 0.65 -0.49
C ARG A 442 0.75 0.72 -0.11
N SER A 443 1.51 -0.34 -0.34
CA SER A 443 2.95 -0.36 -0.03
C SER A 443 3.76 0.48 -1.01
N ALA A 444 3.37 0.47 -2.29
CA ALA A 444 3.92 1.38 -3.28
C ALA A 444 3.61 2.86 -2.94
N ALA A 445 2.42 3.17 -2.42
CA ALA A 445 2.03 4.51 -2.00
C ALA A 445 2.85 5.02 -0.82
N VAL A 446 3.17 4.19 0.18
CA VAL A 446 4.07 4.58 1.29
C VAL A 446 5.47 4.91 0.78
N ALA A 447 6.03 4.08 -0.09
CA ALA A 447 7.32 4.34 -0.70
C ALA A 447 7.30 5.61 -1.56
N THR A 448 6.19 5.85 -2.28
CA THR A 448 5.97 7.09 -3.05
C THR A 448 5.93 8.32 -2.13
N SER A 449 5.20 8.27 -1.01
CA SER A 449 5.13 9.40 -0.06
C SER A 449 6.48 9.70 0.57
N ARG A 450 7.19 8.65 1.00
CA ARG A 450 8.54 8.77 1.55
C ARG A 450 9.54 9.36 0.53
N ALA A 451 9.40 8.99 -0.75
CA ALA A 451 10.19 9.58 -1.83
C ALA A 451 9.85 11.06 -2.04
N ALA A 452 8.57 11.43 -2.04
CA ALA A 452 8.12 12.82 -2.17
C ALA A 452 8.66 13.70 -1.02
N ALA A 453 8.59 13.22 0.22
CA ALA A 453 9.17 13.89 1.38
C ALA A 453 10.69 14.08 1.23
N SER A 454 11.42 13.03 0.84
CA SER A 454 12.87 13.10 0.63
C SER A 454 13.24 14.06 -0.50
N SER A 455 12.46 14.07 -1.58
CA SER A 455 12.62 14.99 -2.72
C SER A 455 12.37 16.44 -2.32
N ALA A 456 11.32 16.71 -1.54
CA ALA A 456 11.02 18.05 -1.04
C ALA A 456 12.16 18.63 -0.18
N VAL A 457 12.74 17.81 0.70
CA VAL A 457 13.91 18.22 1.51
C VAL A 457 15.12 18.49 0.63
N ALA A 458 15.40 17.65 -0.37
CA ALA A 458 16.48 17.89 -1.33
C ALA A 458 16.27 19.20 -2.11
N HIS A 459 15.05 19.48 -2.55
CA HIS A 459 14.69 20.73 -3.24
C HIS A 459 14.89 21.96 -2.33
N GLN A 460 14.54 21.87 -1.05
CA GLN A 460 14.80 22.95 -0.08
C GLN A 460 16.29 23.26 0.07
N PHE A 461 17.14 22.24 0.14
CA PHE A 461 18.59 22.44 0.20
C PHE A 461 19.15 23.05 -1.08
N ALA A 462 18.64 22.66 -2.25
CA ALA A 462 19.03 23.28 -3.53
C ALA A 462 18.63 24.77 -3.53
N THR A 463 17.41 25.08 -3.11
CA THR A 463 16.94 26.47 -2.97
C THR A 463 17.81 27.27 -2.02
N TYR A 464 18.21 26.68 -0.90
CA TYR A 464 19.12 27.30 0.06
C TYR A 464 20.49 27.58 -0.55
N LEU A 465 21.09 26.60 -1.25
CA LEU A 465 22.37 26.80 -1.95
C LEU A 465 22.31 27.93 -2.99
N ARG A 466 21.22 28.03 -3.77
CA ARG A 466 21.02 29.13 -4.73
C ARG A 466 20.94 30.49 -4.03
N GLN A 467 20.28 30.55 -2.88
CA GLN A 467 20.24 31.78 -2.08
C GLN A 467 21.63 32.13 -1.55
N MET A 468 22.40 31.15 -1.09
CA MET A 468 23.78 31.37 -0.62
C MET A 468 24.69 31.87 -1.74
N GLU A 469 24.60 31.33 -2.96
CA GLU A 469 25.36 31.83 -4.12
C GLU A 469 25.07 33.32 -4.39
N LYS A 470 23.80 33.74 -4.26
CA LYS A 470 23.41 35.14 -4.37
C LYS A 470 23.99 35.98 -3.22
N PHE A 471 23.92 35.50 -1.99
CA PHE A 471 24.45 36.22 -0.82
C PHE A 471 25.98 36.31 -0.82
N GLU A 472 26.69 35.25 -1.19
CA GLU A 472 28.16 35.23 -1.32
C GLU A 472 28.64 36.28 -2.33
N SER A 473 27.90 36.47 -3.44
CA SER A 473 28.21 37.50 -4.43
C SER A 473 28.05 38.94 -3.91
N LEU A 474 27.37 39.13 -2.78
CA LEU A 474 27.05 40.44 -2.18
C LEU A 474 27.78 40.68 -0.83
N ALA A 475 28.47 39.68 -0.28
CA ALA A 475 28.98 39.73 1.09
C ALA A 475 30.41 40.28 1.18
N GLU A 476 30.59 41.42 1.87
CA GLU A 476 31.93 42.00 2.16
C GLU A 476 32.58 41.41 3.43
N ASN A 477 31.81 40.72 4.29
CA ASN A 477 32.26 40.23 5.59
C ASN A 477 32.81 38.80 5.54
N ARG A 478 34.14 38.66 5.64
CA ARG A 478 34.87 37.37 5.59
C ARG A 478 34.41 36.34 6.63
N THR A 479 33.95 36.77 7.80
CA THR A 479 33.51 35.83 8.87
C THR A 479 32.14 35.22 8.56
N LEU A 480 31.26 35.99 7.89
CA LEU A 480 29.97 35.50 7.41
C LEU A 480 30.18 34.49 6.27
N VAL A 481 31.09 34.79 5.35
CA VAL A 481 31.47 33.89 4.24
C VAL A 481 32.01 32.54 4.73
N ALA A 482 32.83 32.53 5.78
CA ALA A 482 33.34 31.27 6.35
C ALA A 482 32.25 30.37 6.97
N LYS A 483 31.27 30.96 7.68
CA LYS A 483 30.12 30.21 8.23
C LYS A 483 29.17 29.72 7.13
N MET A 484 29.03 30.51 6.06
CA MET A 484 28.28 30.08 4.86
C MET A 484 28.97 28.89 4.18
N ALA A 485 30.30 28.89 4.07
CA ALA A 485 31.01 27.74 3.50
C ALA A 485 30.78 26.43 4.28
N GLU A 486 30.74 26.48 5.62
CA GLU A 486 30.45 25.32 6.47
C GLU A 486 29.01 24.81 6.29
N THR A 487 28.03 25.72 6.32
CA THR A 487 26.61 25.37 6.10
C THR A 487 26.32 24.91 4.67
N ARG A 488 27.09 25.38 3.68
CA ARG A 488 27.03 24.90 2.30
C ARG A 488 27.44 23.43 2.20
N ILE A 489 28.56 23.04 2.81
CA ILE A 489 29.03 21.65 2.81
C ILE A 489 27.98 20.73 3.46
N GLU A 490 27.39 21.16 4.57
CA GLU A 490 26.32 20.39 5.22
C GLU A 490 25.08 20.25 4.32
N ALA A 491 24.65 21.34 3.67
CA ALA A 491 23.54 21.32 2.72
C ALA A 491 23.82 20.40 1.51
N GLU A 492 25.06 20.38 1.00
CA GLU A 492 25.47 19.49 -0.10
C GLU A 492 25.44 18.01 0.31
N VAL A 493 25.98 17.69 1.50
CA VAL A 493 25.95 16.31 2.04
C VAL A 493 24.52 15.83 2.26
N LEU A 494 23.67 16.66 2.88
CA LEU A 494 22.28 16.32 3.15
C LEU A 494 21.44 16.25 1.86
N GLY A 495 21.63 17.19 0.94
CA GLY A 495 20.99 17.20 -0.38
C GLY A 495 21.28 15.94 -1.19
N ARG A 496 22.55 15.53 -1.29
CA ARG A 496 22.98 14.27 -1.93
C ARG A 496 22.35 13.03 -1.29
N LYS A 497 22.31 12.99 0.05
CA LYS A 497 21.71 11.87 0.79
C LYS A 497 20.21 11.76 0.53
N ARG A 498 19.50 12.89 0.53
CA ARG A 498 18.04 12.95 0.38
C ARG A 498 17.58 12.66 -1.05
N SER A 499 18.31 13.17 -2.04
CA SER A 499 18.02 12.86 -3.45
C SER A 499 18.24 11.38 -3.77
N LEU A 500 19.29 10.75 -3.24
CA LEU A 500 19.50 9.30 -3.38
C LEU A 500 18.34 8.52 -2.78
N GLN A 501 17.95 8.89 -1.57
CA GLN A 501 16.86 8.23 -0.86
C GLN A 501 15.54 8.34 -1.65
N ALA A 502 15.23 9.52 -2.20
CA ALA A 502 14.05 9.72 -3.03
C ALA A 502 14.05 8.78 -4.25
N ALA A 503 15.19 8.66 -4.94
CA ALA A 503 15.34 7.77 -6.09
C ALA A 503 15.21 6.29 -5.71
N GLU A 504 15.82 5.84 -4.61
CA GLU A 504 15.69 4.44 -4.15
C GLU A 504 14.24 4.10 -3.74
N ASP A 505 13.57 5.00 -3.02
CA ASP A 505 12.20 4.79 -2.53
C ASP A 505 11.18 4.79 -3.68
N ILE A 506 11.28 5.71 -4.65
CA ILE A 506 10.35 5.76 -5.80
C ILE A 506 10.59 4.59 -6.76
N LEU A 507 11.83 4.15 -6.93
CA LEU A 507 12.14 2.98 -7.73
C LEU A 507 11.56 1.71 -7.10
N ALA A 508 11.61 1.58 -5.78
CA ALA A 508 10.94 0.49 -5.06
C ALA A 508 9.41 0.52 -5.27
N ALA A 509 8.79 1.70 -5.25
CA ALA A 509 7.37 1.86 -5.55
C ALA A 509 7.04 1.47 -7.00
N LEU A 510 7.86 1.92 -7.95
CA LEU A 510 7.68 1.67 -9.38
C LEU A 510 7.72 0.18 -9.72
N THR A 511 8.63 -0.58 -9.09
CA THR A 511 8.69 -2.04 -9.28
C THR A 511 7.51 -2.81 -8.70
N GLN A 512 6.78 -2.23 -7.73
CA GLN A 512 5.65 -2.88 -7.08
C GLN A 512 4.32 -2.59 -7.81
N ALA A 513 4.13 -1.35 -8.22
CA ALA A 513 2.91 -0.90 -8.89
C ALA A 513 3.27 0.17 -9.92
N PRO A 514 3.67 -0.21 -11.13
CA PRO A 514 4.08 0.74 -12.15
C PRO A 514 2.88 1.58 -12.60
N THR A 515 3.04 2.90 -12.52
CA THR A 515 2.08 3.87 -13.05
C THR A 515 2.85 4.96 -13.76
N ARG A 516 2.22 5.63 -14.72
CA ARG A 516 2.83 6.78 -15.41
C ARG A 516 3.41 7.80 -14.42
N ARG A 517 2.62 8.17 -13.41
CA ARG A 517 3.03 9.10 -12.36
C ARG A 517 4.29 8.64 -11.63
N ARG A 518 4.44 7.34 -11.32
CA ARG A 518 5.65 6.81 -10.69
C ARG A 518 6.85 6.76 -11.64
N HIS A 519 6.63 6.55 -12.94
CA HIS A 519 7.70 6.68 -13.93
C HIS A 519 8.20 8.12 -14.00
N VAL A 520 7.29 9.09 -14.07
CA VAL A 520 7.62 10.53 -14.08
C VAL A 520 8.34 10.93 -12.78
N ALA A 521 7.84 10.49 -11.62
CA ALA A 521 8.47 10.76 -10.33
C ALA A 521 9.88 10.14 -10.23
N MET A 522 10.09 8.93 -10.77
CA MET A 522 11.41 8.31 -10.83
C MET A 522 12.35 9.07 -11.77
N ALA A 523 11.86 9.51 -12.93
CA ALA A 523 12.64 10.33 -13.86
C ALA A 523 13.06 11.66 -13.20
N ALA A 524 12.14 12.36 -12.53
CA ALA A 524 12.43 13.57 -11.78
C ALA A 524 13.45 13.32 -10.65
N ALA A 525 13.28 12.25 -9.86
CA ALA A 525 14.20 11.91 -8.79
C ALA A 525 15.61 11.59 -9.31
N ALA A 526 15.70 10.93 -10.46
CA ALA A 526 16.98 10.64 -11.12
C ALA A 526 17.71 11.93 -11.49
N VAL A 527 17.02 12.86 -12.16
CA VAL A 527 17.57 14.17 -12.56
C VAL A 527 18.08 14.95 -11.36
N VAL A 528 17.26 15.06 -10.32
CA VAL A 528 17.63 15.75 -9.08
C VAL A 528 18.87 15.11 -8.45
N TYR A 529 18.93 13.77 -8.37
CA TYR A 529 20.11 13.10 -7.83
C TYR A 529 21.36 13.34 -8.69
N SER A 530 21.27 13.26 -10.02
CA SER A 530 22.41 13.52 -10.89
C SER A 530 22.93 14.95 -10.71
N ALA A 531 22.04 15.93 -10.59
CA ALA A 531 22.39 17.32 -10.34
C ALA A 531 23.13 17.51 -9.01
N TRP A 532 22.70 16.81 -7.96
CA TRP A 532 23.38 16.78 -6.66
C TRP A 532 24.76 16.11 -6.70
N MET A 533 24.98 15.20 -7.64
CA MET A 533 26.25 14.49 -7.82
C MET A 533 27.24 15.22 -8.72
N ALA A 534 26.81 16.27 -9.43
CA ALA A 534 27.70 17.11 -10.22
C ALA A 534 28.74 17.84 -9.34
N GLU A 535 29.88 18.18 -9.93
CA GLU A 535 30.95 18.94 -9.30
C GLU A 535 31.35 20.14 -10.18
N PRO A 536 30.98 21.39 -9.79
CA PRO A 536 30.13 21.76 -8.65
C PRO A 536 28.66 21.30 -8.83
N VAL A 537 27.89 21.26 -7.74
CA VAL A 537 26.46 20.89 -7.76
C VAL A 537 25.69 21.77 -8.75
N ASP A 538 24.88 21.16 -9.62
CA ASP A 538 23.97 21.90 -10.49
C ASP A 538 22.69 22.25 -9.72
N VAL A 539 22.73 23.38 -9.02
CA VAL A 539 21.63 23.82 -8.16
C VAL A 539 20.35 24.07 -8.96
N ARG A 540 20.46 24.53 -10.21
CA ARG A 540 19.28 24.81 -11.06
C ARG A 540 18.59 23.52 -11.49
N ALA A 541 19.35 22.48 -11.83
CA ALA A 541 18.78 21.18 -12.15
C ALA A 541 18.24 20.45 -10.91
N ALA A 542 18.89 20.62 -9.75
CA ALA A 542 18.39 20.08 -8.49
C ALA A 542 17.04 20.71 -8.06
N GLU A 543 16.79 21.97 -8.45
CA GLU A 543 15.51 22.65 -8.22
C GLU A 543 14.39 22.21 -9.18
N ALA A 544 14.71 21.64 -10.35
CA ALA A 544 13.74 21.37 -11.42
C ALA A 544 12.82 20.15 -11.20
N GLY A 545 13.11 19.31 -10.19
CA GLY A 545 12.37 18.08 -9.90
C GLY A 545 10.84 18.24 -9.79
N PRO A 546 10.32 19.20 -9.00
CA PRO A 546 8.87 19.45 -8.89
C PRO A 546 8.20 19.82 -10.22
N THR A 547 8.87 20.64 -11.04
CA THR A 547 8.39 21.06 -12.36
C THR A 547 8.26 19.86 -13.30
N ILE A 548 9.30 19.02 -13.38
CA ILE A 548 9.26 17.77 -14.15
C ILE A 548 8.11 16.87 -13.67
N GLY A 549 7.94 16.75 -12.35
CA GLY A 549 6.89 15.95 -11.74
C GLY A 549 5.47 16.40 -12.11
N ALA A 550 5.24 17.70 -12.21
CA ALA A 550 3.94 18.27 -12.55
C ALA A 550 3.67 18.22 -14.07
N GLU A 551 4.58 18.76 -14.88
CA GLU A 551 4.37 18.93 -16.32
C GLU A 551 4.38 17.59 -17.09
N CYS A 552 5.22 16.64 -16.65
CA CYS A 552 5.36 15.37 -17.38
C CYS A 552 4.32 14.31 -17.01
N ASP A 553 3.50 14.54 -15.97
CA ASP A 553 2.36 13.68 -15.59
C ASP A 553 1.04 14.13 -16.24
N ASP A 554 0.99 15.29 -16.91
CA ASP A 554 -0.21 15.81 -17.58
C ASP A 554 -0.68 14.92 -18.73
N ASP A 555 -1.99 14.83 -19.00
CA ASP A 555 -2.55 14.01 -20.10
C ASP A 555 -1.96 14.32 -21.47
N ARG A 556 -1.49 15.57 -21.68
CA ARG A 556 -0.75 16.04 -22.84
C ARG A 556 0.51 16.75 -22.37
N PRO A 557 1.57 16.02 -22.01
CA PRO A 557 2.75 16.63 -21.42
C PRO A 557 3.52 17.44 -22.49
N PRO A 558 4.30 18.46 -22.09
CA PRO A 558 5.12 19.25 -23.02
C PRO A 558 6.13 18.42 -23.79
N VAL A 559 6.60 18.95 -24.94
CA VAL A 559 7.59 18.26 -25.79
C VAL A 559 8.89 17.95 -25.03
N GLY A 560 9.29 18.81 -24.08
CA GLY A 560 10.46 18.59 -23.23
C GLY A 560 10.40 17.29 -22.41
N CYS A 561 9.20 16.82 -22.06
CA CYS A 561 9.00 15.57 -21.33
C CYS A 561 9.35 14.32 -22.14
N TYR A 562 9.38 14.40 -23.48
CA TYR A 562 9.88 13.32 -24.34
C TYR A 562 11.33 12.96 -23.97
N GLY A 563 12.21 13.95 -23.82
CA GLY A 563 13.62 13.74 -23.50
C GLY A 563 13.80 13.11 -22.13
N VAL A 564 13.01 13.57 -21.15
CA VAL A 564 13.00 13.06 -19.77
C VAL A 564 12.63 11.58 -19.75
N MET A 565 11.53 11.24 -20.40
CA MET A 565 11.01 9.86 -20.42
C MET A 565 11.87 8.92 -21.26
N LEU A 566 12.48 9.40 -22.34
CA LEU A 566 13.42 8.60 -23.14
C LEU A 566 14.70 8.30 -22.35
N ASN A 567 15.25 9.27 -21.62
CA ASN A 567 16.41 9.05 -20.76
C ASN A 567 16.08 8.10 -19.60
N HIS A 568 14.90 8.27 -18.99
CA HIS A 568 14.39 7.33 -17.99
C HIS A 568 14.29 5.89 -18.54
N ALA A 569 13.78 5.72 -19.76
CA ALA A 569 13.74 4.41 -20.40
C ALA A 569 15.14 3.79 -20.59
N ARG A 570 16.14 4.58 -20.98
CA ARG A 570 17.54 4.12 -21.10
C ARG A 570 18.11 3.71 -19.74
N ASN A 571 17.89 4.50 -18.70
CA ASN A 571 18.31 4.15 -17.34
C ASN A 571 17.67 2.83 -16.88
N MET A 572 16.39 2.61 -17.17
CA MET A 572 15.73 1.33 -16.85
C MET A 572 16.32 0.16 -17.64
N MET A 573 16.71 0.35 -18.92
CA MET A 573 17.40 -0.67 -19.71
C MET A 573 18.74 -1.09 -19.10
N GLU A 574 19.51 -0.12 -18.63
CA GLU A 574 20.83 -0.34 -18.00
C GLU A 574 20.71 -1.00 -16.62
N LEU A 575 19.62 -0.71 -15.90
CA LEU A 575 19.26 -1.40 -14.67
C LEU A 575 18.73 -2.83 -14.88
N GLU A 576 18.64 -3.27 -16.14
CA GLU A 576 18.03 -4.55 -16.53
C GLU A 576 16.56 -4.67 -16.12
N LEU A 577 15.86 -3.53 -16.02
CA LEU A 577 14.41 -3.46 -15.78
C LEU A 577 13.69 -3.28 -17.12
N TRP A 578 13.81 -4.28 -18.00
CA TRP A 578 13.46 -4.15 -19.41
C TRP A 578 11.98 -3.84 -19.65
N GLU A 579 11.07 -4.38 -18.81
CA GLU A 579 9.65 -4.08 -18.92
C GLU A 579 9.34 -2.63 -18.52
N LEU A 580 9.94 -2.15 -17.43
CA LEU A 580 9.80 -0.75 -17.03
C LEU A 580 10.43 0.20 -18.07
N ALA A 581 11.50 -0.22 -18.73
CA ALA A 581 12.08 0.53 -19.84
C ALA A 581 11.14 0.62 -21.04
N ARG A 582 10.51 -0.50 -21.42
CA ARG A 582 9.51 -0.56 -22.48
C ARG A 582 8.34 0.38 -22.18
N GLN A 583 7.79 0.32 -20.96
CA GLN A 583 6.71 1.21 -20.51
C GLN A 583 7.12 2.70 -20.54
N ALA A 584 8.30 3.04 -20.03
CA ALA A 584 8.84 4.40 -20.06
C ALA A 584 9.00 4.93 -21.50
N ALA A 585 9.48 4.09 -22.43
CA ALA A 585 9.60 4.44 -23.84
C ALA A 585 8.22 4.67 -24.50
N HIS A 586 7.21 3.86 -24.16
CA HIS A 586 5.83 4.11 -24.60
C HIS A 586 5.28 5.45 -24.09
N TYR A 587 5.54 5.80 -22.83
CA TYR A 587 5.15 7.11 -22.29
C TYR A 587 5.88 8.27 -22.99
N ALA A 588 7.15 8.09 -23.36
CA ALA A 588 7.88 9.09 -24.15
C ALA A 588 7.20 9.34 -25.51
N VAL A 589 6.74 8.29 -26.20
CA VAL A 589 5.99 8.44 -27.46
C VAL A 589 4.68 9.20 -27.25
N LYS A 590 3.92 8.91 -26.19
CA LYS A 590 2.66 9.60 -25.86
C LYS A 590 2.85 11.08 -25.53
N ALA A 591 4.01 11.46 -25.00
CA ALA A 591 4.34 12.85 -24.69
C ALA A 591 4.51 13.74 -25.94
N LYS A 592 4.41 13.18 -27.15
CA LYS A 592 4.60 13.91 -28.39
C LYS A 592 3.53 13.57 -29.42
N GLY A 593 2.84 14.59 -29.94
CA GLY A 593 2.07 14.46 -31.17
C GLY A 593 2.95 13.96 -32.34
N GLU A 594 2.37 13.14 -33.21
CA GLU A 594 2.99 12.29 -34.22
C GLU A 594 4.08 12.95 -35.12
N LYS A 595 5.35 13.02 -34.68
CA LYS A 595 6.51 13.32 -35.55
C LYS A 595 7.49 12.13 -35.63
N TRP A 596 7.73 11.63 -36.85
CA TRP A 596 8.34 10.33 -37.19
C TRP A 596 9.77 10.06 -36.65
N LYS A 597 10.68 11.04 -36.61
CA LYS A 597 12.11 10.79 -36.30
C LYS A 597 12.37 10.44 -34.83
N LYS A 598 11.71 11.12 -33.88
CA LYS A 598 11.83 10.82 -32.44
C LYS A 598 11.07 9.53 -32.06
N LYS A 599 10.02 9.15 -32.79
CA LYS A 599 9.34 7.83 -32.63
C LYS A 599 10.30 6.65 -32.85
N LYS A 600 11.33 6.82 -33.68
CA LYS A 600 12.33 5.80 -33.97
C LYS A 600 13.16 5.45 -32.74
N ASP A 601 13.69 6.43 -32.02
CA ASP A 601 14.58 6.19 -30.87
C ASP A 601 13.86 5.45 -29.72
N ALA A 602 12.62 5.86 -29.42
CA ALA A 602 11.79 5.15 -28.45
C ALA A 602 11.40 3.74 -28.95
N GLY A 603 11.13 3.60 -30.25
CA GLY A 603 10.88 2.31 -30.90
C GLY A 603 12.06 1.35 -30.81
N GLU A 604 13.29 1.84 -31.00
CA GLU A 604 14.51 1.03 -30.84
C GLU A 604 14.68 0.52 -29.40
N ILE A 605 14.38 1.34 -28.38
CA ILE A 605 14.40 0.91 -26.98
C ILE A 605 13.34 -0.16 -26.71
N ILE A 606 12.11 0.03 -27.23
CA ILE A 606 11.02 -0.94 -27.08
C ILE A 606 11.43 -2.29 -27.67
N SER A 607 11.90 -2.30 -28.93
CA SER A 607 12.31 -3.54 -29.60
C SER A 607 13.51 -4.22 -28.93
N GLU A 608 14.49 -3.44 -28.44
CA GLU A 608 15.64 -4.00 -27.72
C GLU A 608 15.25 -4.56 -26.35
N ALA A 609 14.33 -3.91 -25.63
CA ALA A 609 13.77 -4.43 -24.38
C ALA A 609 13.06 -5.77 -24.62
N GLU A 610 12.18 -5.82 -25.63
CA GLU A 610 11.47 -7.04 -26.04
C GLU A 610 12.45 -8.17 -26.39
N ARG A 611 13.49 -7.87 -27.19
CA ARG A 611 14.53 -8.85 -27.56
C ARG A 611 15.27 -9.40 -26.34
N LYS A 612 15.61 -8.56 -25.35
CA LYS A 612 16.31 -9.00 -24.13
C LYS A 612 15.40 -9.83 -23.23
N MET A 613 14.12 -9.46 -23.11
CA MET A 613 13.11 -10.23 -22.39
C MET A 613 12.95 -11.62 -23.00
N GLU A 614 12.78 -11.73 -24.32
CA GLU A 614 12.67 -13.00 -25.04
C GLU A 614 13.92 -13.89 -24.87
N ALA A 615 15.12 -13.31 -25.03
CA ALA A 615 16.37 -14.06 -24.91
C ALA A 615 16.61 -14.63 -23.49
N ALA A 616 16.21 -13.89 -22.45
CA ALA A 616 16.39 -14.32 -21.07
C ALA A 616 15.40 -15.42 -20.65
N VAL A 617 14.19 -15.41 -21.19
CA VAL A 617 13.16 -16.44 -20.94
C VAL A 617 13.50 -17.74 -21.69
N GLY A 618 14.07 -17.65 -22.90
CA GLY A 618 14.51 -18.79 -23.70
C GLY A 618 15.83 -19.46 -23.25
N GLY A 619 16.54 -18.87 -22.29
CA GLY A 619 17.78 -19.43 -21.72
C GLY A 619 17.53 -20.51 -20.68
N SER A 620 18.33 -21.58 -20.69
CA SER A 620 18.25 -22.68 -19.70
C SER A 620 18.20 -22.17 -18.26
N ARG A 621 17.28 -22.73 -17.45
CA ARG A 621 17.03 -22.49 -16.01
C ARG A 621 18.27 -22.58 -15.09
N SER A 622 19.43 -22.98 -15.59
CA SER A 622 20.59 -23.38 -14.77
C SER A 622 21.74 -22.38 -14.67
N ALA A 623 21.65 -21.18 -15.26
CA ALA A 623 22.82 -20.29 -15.39
C ALA A 623 22.56 -18.79 -15.09
N ALA A 624 21.69 -18.46 -14.14
CA ALA A 624 21.51 -17.07 -13.70
C ALA A 624 22.33 -16.74 -12.44
N ASP A 625 23.12 -15.67 -12.51
CA ASP A 625 23.98 -15.18 -11.42
C ASP A 625 23.16 -14.79 -10.18
N ALA A 626 23.32 -15.56 -9.10
CA ALA A 626 22.69 -15.34 -7.79
C ALA A 626 22.99 -13.96 -7.17
N ASN A 627 23.87 -13.15 -7.76
CA ASN A 627 24.22 -11.80 -7.30
C ASN A 627 23.58 -10.65 -8.10
N ALA A 628 22.74 -10.91 -9.10
CA ALA A 628 22.11 -9.87 -9.91
C ALA A 628 21.34 -8.82 -9.07
N GLY A 629 20.70 -9.26 -7.97
CA GLY A 629 20.02 -8.36 -7.02
C GLY A 629 20.94 -7.67 -5.99
N LYS A 630 22.17 -8.16 -5.75
CA LYS A 630 23.08 -7.57 -4.76
C LYS A 630 23.78 -6.30 -5.26
N ARG A 631 23.97 -6.17 -6.57
CA ARG A 631 24.62 -4.99 -7.20
C ARG A 631 23.65 -3.90 -7.64
N TRP A 632 22.36 -4.11 -7.45
CA TRP A 632 21.30 -3.19 -7.87
C TRP A 632 21.49 -1.76 -7.34
N ARG A 633 21.75 -1.57 -6.04
CA ARG A 633 21.95 -0.23 -5.46
C ARG A 633 23.21 0.45 -5.98
N GLU A 634 24.24 -0.34 -6.28
CA GLU A 634 25.50 0.14 -6.83
C GLU A 634 25.33 0.54 -8.30
N LYS A 635 24.68 -0.30 -9.11
CA LYS A 635 24.25 0.03 -10.48
C LYS A 635 23.34 1.26 -10.52
N VAL A 636 22.36 1.37 -9.61
CA VAL A 636 21.50 2.56 -9.49
C VAL A 636 22.35 3.80 -9.19
N ARG A 637 23.30 3.74 -8.25
CA ARG A 637 24.19 4.89 -7.98
C ARG A 637 25.10 5.24 -9.16
N GLU A 638 25.64 4.26 -9.86
CA GLU A 638 26.49 4.47 -11.03
C GLU A 638 25.70 5.10 -12.19
N GLN A 639 24.51 4.58 -12.48
CA GLN A 639 23.68 5.08 -13.58
C GLN A 639 23.02 6.43 -13.27
N LEU A 640 22.58 6.63 -12.04
CA LEU A 640 22.07 7.92 -11.61
C LEU A 640 23.17 9.01 -11.59
N ARG A 641 24.47 8.66 -11.53
CA ARG A 641 25.57 9.62 -11.74
C ARG A 641 25.81 9.92 -13.22
N ALA A 642 25.68 8.92 -14.09
CA ALA A 642 25.90 9.08 -15.53
C ALA A 642 24.79 9.89 -16.25
N SER A 643 23.58 9.87 -15.71
CA SER A 643 22.37 10.45 -16.35
C SER A 643 22.26 11.99 -16.32
N GLY A 644 23.23 12.70 -15.72
CA GLY A 644 23.17 14.16 -15.53
C GLY A 644 24.09 15.03 -16.40
N ALA A 645 24.97 14.48 -17.23
CA ALA A 645 26.03 15.31 -17.82
C ALA A 645 25.61 16.12 -19.06
N GLU A 646 24.68 15.65 -19.89
CA GLU A 646 24.33 16.37 -21.12
C GLU A 646 22.84 16.24 -21.46
N ASN A 647 22.17 17.39 -21.62
CA ASN A 647 20.95 17.61 -22.41
C ASN A 647 19.59 17.79 -21.72
N LEU A 648 19.38 17.49 -20.43
CA LEU A 648 18.00 17.53 -19.91
C LEU A 648 17.53 18.91 -19.43
N HIS A 649 18.35 19.64 -18.67
CA HIS A 649 18.01 20.99 -18.20
C HIS A 649 17.98 21.99 -19.36
N ALA A 650 18.93 21.89 -20.28
CA ALA A 650 18.99 22.70 -21.50
C ALA A 650 17.81 22.42 -22.45
N ALA A 651 17.39 21.15 -22.62
CA ALA A 651 16.25 20.82 -23.48
C ALA A 651 14.90 21.21 -22.87
N ILE A 652 14.72 21.10 -21.54
CA ILE A 652 13.50 21.57 -20.87
C ILE A 652 13.38 23.09 -20.99
N HIS A 653 14.47 23.84 -20.81
CA HIS A 653 14.43 25.31 -20.95
C HIS A 653 14.42 25.83 -22.40
N GLN A 654 15.09 25.18 -23.36
CA GLN A 654 15.01 25.57 -24.78
C GLN A 654 13.63 25.27 -25.36
N ASP A 655 13.10 24.06 -25.18
CA ASP A 655 11.79 23.69 -25.76
C ASP A 655 10.61 24.41 -25.05
N LEU A 656 10.74 24.86 -23.79
CA LEU A 656 9.72 25.68 -23.11
C LEU A 656 9.77 27.18 -23.47
N HIS A 657 10.90 27.69 -23.98
CA HIS A 657 11.04 29.11 -24.36
C HIS A 657 10.93 29.36 -25.87
N ASP A 658 11.21 28.36 -26.71
CA ASP A 658 11.10 28.50 -28.18
C ASP A 658 9.63 28.62 -28.67
N GLU A 659 8.62 28.37 -27.82
CA GLU A 659 7.20 28.60 -28.18
C GLU A 659 6.75 30.07 -28.12
N HIS A 660 7.60 31.00 -27.66
CA HIS A 660 7.27 32.43 -27.64
C HIS A 660 7.75 33.22 -28.88
N ASP A 661 8.53 32.61 -29.77
CA ASP A 661 9.10 33.29 -30.96
C ASP A 661 8.52 32.81 -32.31
N GLU A 662 7.51 31.92 -32.31
CA GLU A 662 6.74 31.57 -33.51
C GLU A 662 5.23 31.83 -33.34
N LEU A 663 4.84 33.11 -33.24
CA LEU A 663 3.50 33.62 -33.58
C LEU A 663 3.56 34.85 -34.47
#